data_AF-A0AA95I3G3-F1
#
_entry.id   AF-A0AA95I3G3-F1
#
_cell.length_a   1.000
_cell.length_b   1.000
_cell.length_c   1.000
_cell.angle_alpha   90.00
_cell.angle_beta   90.00
_cell.angle_gamma   90.00
#
_symmetry.space_group_name_H-M   'P 1'
#
loop_
_entity.id
_entity.type
_entity.pdbx_description
1 polymer ?
#
loop_
_entity_poly.entity_id
_entity_poly.type
_entity_poly.pdbx_seq_one_letter_code
_entity_poly.pdbx_strand_id
1 'polypeptide(L)'
;MNRKKLLLLLLSLSLLFNFSAIITPSEAAPGDPGRIEAVDFTDMSGIELEESSEGGFHIAYVDGGDWIDYSVNVENAGTYLVEFSVSSPYDGTQLQLQKGGQVLATLTVPNTGGWQNWETVSASVQLPAGSQTLRVYAVTNGWNLNWLNFSSSTEQGEVSIPVTGPYAQYLEMGLSPADLNHVTTLKTQNTMVNHTLKYNAGTTVTLGVNYMVEQKQVLFKTTDQNGNPLQGNPLTFTVHSGTAVQVDIIDKAVAATPVFTPSGGNYASAQNVTITTATSGATIKYTTDGSTPTSASPTYTGPISVTATTTIKAIATKADLADSAVASATYTIGSGSGASNLALHKPALASSSIAGNVADAAFDGNSGTRWESEFSDPQWIYVDLGTNHTVTGVRLHWETASARAYKIQVSTNASDWTDVYTQAYGTGNTEDITFDPVTARYVRMHGTERTTDYGYSLWEFEVFGQTTPLPPKASAPVFTPVPGTYTSAQSVTLTSATAGATIKYTTDGSTPTQASATYTGPIQVPVTTTIKAIAVKPDMTDSEVATGTYTITAFKVVSPVNGQMVTTTRTPTLTWEPKAGAVKYEVWVNLTRNDYDWNAPGNLLDRFTKVAEVTGTQVNAPSLVDRWTYKWYVVAVDGSGNKSQSDIGQFSVYLPYIEQVDDGVNMINGSRDLNKNGTIEPYEDWRNPISVRLDDLMSRMTTEEKINQLFFSPESLDGLNEKAGYVFSYGTTHFMTDAQIKVSRTQRLGIPIAFTGDKIHGWKTVFPTGLGLAATRNLDLAWQAGDLQRREQKAWGFTGTLSPVAEVNTKVLYPRVQEGTGENADYSAAMMRAMIAGMQGGPEVNPKSIMITVKHWPSQGAGGEQTVVYDSTTVKWHMKPWYAAMDANPGTVMPGYGSAPFLDPNSEGAGVSKPTLDYLRNVIGFKGVVMTDWLASATDISVRSIRAGSDVMGGAVASGTDFDTLVNAVGMPRIDEAVRRVLELKFKLGLFENPYGDPDYPTTIWHSAESNNIVNEAARQSLTLLKNNGVLPLKVNNGDTLVVAGPRATSDDMATDNIANVIWQSIYHDNPQAKSYYQGIKDRAGTGVNVVLNDAAQAKAAIVVIGEKSYTHGTEWPDKQPTIPADQIAQIDKFHSRGIPVIAVVVMPRPYVLTDILDKCAAVVVVYRPGNGGGTATSELLFGDYLPTGKLPFQLPRSVDQIGTDHVNNQLEKWDLPYDLGATEAERAQIRSYINNNQPVPTDFGDPLFPYGYGLQNFNPSP
;
A
#
# COMPACT_ATOMS: atom_id res chain seq x y z
N MET A 1 -44.87 -22.23 57.24
CA MET A 1 -43.86 -22.11 58.32
C MET A 1 -42.70 -21.28 57.79
N ASN A 2 -42.17 -20.38 58.63
CA ASN A 2 -41.66 -19.05 58.26
C ASN A 2 -40.35 -18.97 57.43
N ARG A 3 -40.36 -18.05 56.45
CA ARG A 3 -39.19 -17.51 55.69
C ARG A 3 -38.03 -17.01 56.57
N LYS A 4 -38.23 -16.87 57.89
CA LYS A 4 -37.19 -16.46 58.86
C LYS A 4 -36.17 -17.54 59.23
N LYS A 5 -36.39 -18.83 58.95
CA LYS A 5 -35.38 -19.88 59.21
C LYS A 5 -34.41 -20.13 58.05
N LEU A 6 -34.80 -19.84 56.80
CA LEU A 6 -33.88 -19.90 55.66
C LEU A 6 -32.95 -18.68 55.63
N LEU A 7 -33.40 -17.53 56.16
CA LEU A 7 -32.60 -16.31 56.24
C LEU A 7 -31.55 -16.34 57.36
N LEU A 8 -31.69 -17.19 58.39
CA LEU A 8 -30.69 -17.32 59.46
C LEU A 8 -29.62 -18.38 59.18
N LEU A 9 -29.87 -19.35 58.30
CA LEU A 9 -28.85 -20.34 57.89
C LEU A 9 -27.89 -19.76 56.83
N LEU A 10 -28.31 -18.71 56.12
CA LEU A 10 -27.48 -17.97 55.17
C LEU A 10 -26.69 -16.81 55.82
N LEU A 11 -26.97 -16.46 57.09
CA LEU A 11 -26.26 -15.39 57.81
C LEU A 11 -25.17 -15.87 58.79
N SER A 12 -24.98 -17.18 58.94
CA SER A 12 -23.91 -17.75 59.79
C SER A 12 -22.80 -18.47 59.02
N LEU A 13 -22.75 -18.30 57.69
CA LEU A 13 -21.68 -18.84 56.83
C LEU A 13 -20.95 -17.72 56.06
N SER A 14 -20.88 -16.52 56.63
CA SER A 14 -20.20 -15.35 56.06
C SER A 14 -19.17 -14.72 57.01
N LEU A 15 -18.75 -15.45 58.05
CA LEU A 15 -17.55 -15.14 58.82
C LEU A 15 -16.69 -16.40 58.87
N LEU A 16 -15.79 -16.52 57.89
CA LEU A 16 -14.54 -17.32 57.86
C LEU A 16 -14.22 -17.72 56.41
N PHE A 17 -14.14 -16.73 55.51
CA PHE A 17 -13.28 -16.80 54.33
C PHE A 17 -12.83 -15.37 54.05
N ASN A 18 -11.61 -15.03 54.47
CA ASN A 18 -10.87 -13.96 53.84
C ASN A 18 -10.72 -14.38 52.37
N PHE A 19 -11.55 -13.84 51.48
CA PHE A 19 -11.16 -13.78 50.08
C PHE A 19 -9.99 -12.79 50.03
N SER A 20 -8.76 -13.32 50.06
CA SER A 20 -7.66 -12.61 49.42
C SER A 20 -8.10 -12.41 47.98
N ALA A 21 -8.33 -11.16 47.60
CA ALA A 21 -8.52 -10.82 46.20
C ALA A 21 -7.33 -11.40 45.45
N ILE A 22 -7.57 -12.20 44.41
CA ILE A 22 -6.54 -12.49 43.42
C ILE A 22 -6.31 -11.13 42.74
N ILE A 23 -5.31 -10.41 43.22
CA ILE A 23 -4.82 -9.20 42.58
C ILE A 23 -4.13 -9.71 41.32
N THR A 24 -4.82 -9.61 40.18
CA THR A 24 -4.15 -9.73 38.89
C THR A 24 -3.09 -8.63 38.82
N PRO A 25 -1.86 -8.92 38.36
CA PRO A 25 -0.83 -7.89 38.22
C PRO A 25 -1.37 -6.70 37.46
N SER A 26 -0.95 -5.51 37.88
CA SER A 26 -1.37 -4.27 37.23
C SER A 26 -0.97 -4.27 35.75
N GLU A 27 -1.91 -3.90 34.88
CA GLU A 27 -1.67 -3.85 33.43
C GLU A 27 -0.64 -2.75 33.15
N ALA A 28 0.51 -3.16 32.63
CA ALA A 28 1.61 -2.26 32.29
C ALA A 28 1.20 -1.33 31.15
N ALA A 29 1.48 -0.03 31.27
CA ALA A 29 1.22 0.90 30.19
C ALA A 29 2.20 0.63 29.03
N PRO A 30 1.84 0.96 27.78
CA PRO A 30 2.78 0.88 26.67
C PRO A 30 4.07 1.68 26.98
N GLY A 31 5.21 0.99 27.02
CA GLY A 31 6.51 1.58 27.37
C GLY A 31 7.05 1.24 28.76
N ASP A 32 6.21 0.62 29.61
CA ASP A 32 6.66 0.05 30.87
C ASP A 32 7.37 -1.29 30.62
N PRO A 33 8.35 -1.68 31.46
CA PRO A 33 9.03 -2.98 31.32
C PRO A 33 8.08 -4.18 31.40
N GLY A 34 6.91 -4.01 32.03
CA GLY A 34 5.90 -5.05 32.14
C GLY A 34 6.35 -6.24 32.98
N ARG A 35 5.71 -7.40 32.75
CA ARG A 35 6.00 -8.63 33.48
C ARG A 35 7.26 -9.30 32.93
N ILE A 36 8.16 -9.64 33.84
CA ILE A 36 9.42 -10.36 33.63
C ILE A 36 9.33 -11.64 34.47
N GLU A 37 9.46 -12.81 33.86
CA GLU A 37 9.50 -14.06 34.62
C GLU A 37 10.79 -14.10 35.44
N ALA A 38 10.75 -14.67 36.65
CA ALA A 38 11.89 -14.61 37.57
C ALA A 38 13.12 -15.37 37.05
N VAL A 39 12.93 -16.25 36.07
CA VAL A 39 14.00 -17.01 35.41
C VAL A 39 14.64 -16.27 34.24
N ASP A 40 14.07 -15.16 33.79
CA ASP A 40 14.62 -14.30 32.73
C ASP A 40 15.67 -13.32 33.28
N PHE A 41 16.50 -13.79 34.22
CA PHE A 41 17.59 -12.99 34.78
C PHE A 41 18.82 -12.99 33.85
N THR A 42 19.62 -11.94 33.97
CA THR A 42 20.86 -11.75 33.22
C THR A 42 22.11 -12.25 33.95
N ASP A 43 22.09 -12.27 35.28
CA ASP A 43 23.13 -12.84 36.13
C ASP A 43 22.53 -13.20 37.50
N MET A 44 23.13 -14.13 38.24
CA MET A 44 22.66 -14.52 39.58
C MET A 44 23.78 -15.10 40.45
N SER A 45 23.53 -15.16 41.76
CA SER A 45 24.41 -15.88 42.69
C SER A 45 23.61 -16.54 43.80
N GLY A 46 23.87 -17.83 44.00
CA GLY A 46 23.41 -18.61 45.16
C GLY A 46 22.03 -19.27 45.02
N ILE A 47 21.22 -18.86 44.05
CA ILE A 47 19.87 -19.40 43.84
C ILE A 47 19.86 -20.70 43.02
N GLU A 48 18.78 -21.46 43.11
CA GLU A 48 18.47 -22.60 42.23
C GLU A 48 17.12 -22.41 41.52
N LEU A 49 16.87 -23.21 40.49
CA LEU A 49 15.60 -23.22 39.75
C LEU A 49 14.79 -24.46 40.09
N GLU A 50 13.48 -24.28 40.29
CA GLU A 50 12.53 -25.37 40.53
C GLU A 50 11.32 -25.24 39.61
N GLU A 51 10.67 -26.35 39.26
CA GLU A 51 9.44 -26.33 38.47
C GLU A 51 8.29 -25.67 39.26
N SER A 52 7.61 -24.74 38.60
CA SER A 52 6.47 -24.01 39.16
C SER A 52 5.17 -24.76 38.92
N SER A 53 4.33 -24.81 39.95
CA SER A 53 2.96 -25.33 39.91
C SER A 53 2.03 -24.55 38.97
N GLU A 54 2.43 -23.34 38.54
CA GLU A 54 1.73 -22.53 37.53
C GLU A 54 2.27 -22.74 36.11
N GLY A 55 3.24 -23.65 35.93
CA GLY A 55 3.95 -23.90 34.67
C GLY A 55 5.23 -23.07 34.56
N GLY A 56 6.26 -23.64 33.92
CA GLY A 56 7.59 -23.03 33.83
C GLY A 56 8.46 -23.29 35.07
N PHE A 57 9.51 -22.49 35.25
CA PHE A 57 10.43 -22.55 36.39
C PHE A 57 10.34 -21.26 37.20
N HIS A 58 10.55 -21.34 38.52
CA HIS A 58 10.69 -20.19 39.43
C HIS A 58 12.04 -20.23 40.16
N ILE A 59 12.39 -19.14 40.82
CA ILE A 59 13.61 -19.03 41.62
C ILE A 59 13.36 -19.60 43.02
N ALA A 60 14.17 -20.58 43.43
CA ALA A 60 14.07 -21.30 44.69
C ALA A 60 15.42 -21.43 45.41
N TYR A 61 15.41 -22.00 46.61
CA TYR A 61 16.60 -22.22 47.47
C TYR A 61 17.38 -20.93 47.78
N VAL A 62 16.65 -19.81 47.90
CA VAL A 62 17.26 -18.49 48.14
C VAL A 62 17.77 -18.38 49.56
N ASP A 63 19.08 -18.21 49.71
CA ASP A 63 19.78 -17.96 50.97
C ASP A 63 20.05 -16.47 51.20
N GLY A 64 20.29 -16.10 52.47
CA GLY A 64 20.56 -14.72 52.86
C GLY A 64 21.92 -14.28 52.30
N GLY A 65 21.92 -13.27 51.43
CA GLY A 65 23.09 -12.81 50.70
C GLY A 65 23.05 -13.08 49.19
N ASP A 66 22.13 -13.93 48.74
CA ASP A 66 21.94 -14.26 47.33
C ASP A 66 21.36 -13.09 46.54
N TRP A 67 21.51 -13.13 45.22
CA TRP A 67 20.98 -12.07 44.36
C TRP A 67 20.73 -12.50 42.92
N ILE A 68 19.87 -11.73 42.26
CA ILE A 68 19.38 -11.98 40.89
C ILE A 68 19.33 -10.64 40.15
N ASP A 69 20.04 -10.53 39.02
CA ASP A 69 20.14 -9.31 38.22
C ASP A 69 19.26 -9.39 36.96
N TYR A 70 18.42 -8.39 36.75
CA TYR A 70 17.55 -8.27 35.59
C TYR A 70 17.92 -7.04 34.76
N SER A 71 17.92 -7.18 33.43
CA SER A 71 17.99 -6.03 32.53
C SER A 71 16.59 -5.46 32.36
N VAL A 72 16.39 -4.24 32.87
CA VAL A 72 15.10 -3.54 32.85
C VAL A 72 15.25 -2.28 32.02
N ASN A 73 14.48 -2.16 30.94
CA ASN A 73 14.47 -0.96 30.12
C ASN A 73 13.20 -0.15 30.38
N VAL A 74 13.39 1.05 30.94
CA VAL A 74 12.29 1.95 31.30
C VAL A 74 12.23 3.08 30.26
N GLU A 75 11.08 3.30 29.62
CA GLU A 75 10.98 4.32 28.57
C GLU A 75 11.04 5.76 29.13
N ASN A 76 10.40 6.01 30.28
CA ASN A 76 10.34 7.33 30.91
C ASN A 76 10.84 7.30 32.35
N ALA A 77 11.64 8.29 32.74
CA ALA A 77 12.03 8.41 34.14
C ALA A 77 10.79 8.69 34.99
N GLY A 78 10.54 7.93 36.04
CA GLY A 78 9.34 8.10 36.84
C GLY A 78 9.18 7.12 37.98
N THR A 79 8.04 7.23 38.69
CA THR A 79 7.63 6.29 39.73
C THR A 79 7.01 5.06 39.08
N TYR A 80 7.59 3.90 39.37
CA TYR A 80 7.08 2.61 38.96
C TYR A 80 6.62 1.84 40.18
N LEU A 81 5.41 1.30 40.15
CA LEU A 81 4.99 0.21 41.01
C LEU A 81 5.68 -1.06 40.50
N VAL A 82 6.49 -1.66 41.35
CA VAL A 82 7.14 -2.93 41.09
C VAL A 82 6.46 -3.98 41.95
N GLU A 83 5.85 -4.95 41.30
CA GLU A 83 5.18 -6.08 41.92
C GLU A 83 6.05 -7.32 41.81
N PHE A 84 6.09 -8.14 42.85
CA PHE A 84 6.84 -9.39 42.93
C PHE A 84 5.88 -10.49 43.35
N SER A 85 5.80 -11.55 42.56
CA SER A 85 5.08 -12.77 42.95
C SER A 85 6.00 -13.67 43.74
N VAL A 86 5.81 -13.69 45.05
CA VAL A 86 6.68 -14.34 46.02
C VAL A 86 5.94 -15.40 46.81
N SER A 87 6.68 -16.36 47.38
CA SER A 87 6.11 -17.34 48.31
C SER A 87 7.09 -17.64 49.44
N SER A 88 6.57 -17.95 50.63
CA SER A 88 7.38 -18.34 51.78
C SER A 88 6.52 -19.07 52.81
N PRO A 89 7.00 -20.15 53.45
CA PRO A 89 6.33 -20.74 54.61
C PRO A 89 6.70 -20.03 55.93
N TYR A 90 7.53 -18.98 55.90
CA TYR A 90 8.09 -18.31 57.07
C TYR A 90 7.65 -16.85 57.16
N ASP A 91 7.48 -16.35 58.39
CA ASP A 91 7.20 -14.94 58.65
C ASP A 91 8.47 -14.09 58.68
N GLY A 92 8.38 -12.85 58.19
CA GLY A 92 9.41 -11.83 58.37
C GLY A 92 10.64 -11.97 57.47
N THR A 93 10.56 -12.76 56.40
CA THR A 93 11.61 -12.83 55.38
C THR A 93 11.61 -11.56 54.52
N GLN A 94 12.76 -11.17 53.98
CA GLN A 94 12.93 -9.90 53.27
C GLN A 94 13.77 -10.02 52.00
N LEU A 95 13.36 -9.25 50.99
CA LEU A 95 14.11 -9.00 49.77
C LEU A 95 14.29 -7.49 49.55
N GLN A 96 15.29 -7.11 48.78
CA GLN A 96 15.54 -5.75 48.35
C GLN A 96 15.60 -5.65 46.84
N LEU A 97 15.04 -4.58 46.29
CA LEU A 97 15.35 -4.17 44.91
C LEU A 97 16.45 -3.11 44.97
N GLN A 98 17.54 -3.33 44.23
CA GLN A 98 18.72 -2.47 44.23
C GLN A 98 19.14 -2.06 42.82
N LYS A 99 19.86 -0.94 42.71
CA LYS A 99 20.54 -0.51 41.47
C LYS A 99 21.95 -0.03 41.80
N GLY A 100 22.97 -0.68 41.24
CA GLY A 100 24.38 -0.30 41.46
C GLY A 100 24.79 -0.27 42.94
N GLY A 101 24.22 -1.15 43.77
CA GLY A 101 24.43 -1.21 45.22
C GLY A 101 23.56 -0.24 46.06
N GLN A 102 22.78 0.65 45.44
CA GLN A 102 21.79 1.46 46.15
C GLN A 102 20.49 0.68 46.32
N VAL A 103 19.97 0.60 47.56
CA VAL A 103 18.66 0.02 47.85
C VAL A 103 17.56 0.98 47.40
N LEU A 104 16.73 0.52 46.46
CA LEU A 104 15.56 1.24 45.94
C LEU A 104 14.30 0.96 46.77
N ALA A 105 14.13 -0.29 47.21
CA ALA A 105 13.06 -0.72 48.11
C ALA A 105 13.48 -1.95 48.92
N THR A 106 12.93 -2.09 50.13
CA THR A 106 13.00 -3.31 50.96
C THR A 106 11.58 -3.80 51.17
N LEU A 107 11.30 -5.05 50.78
CA LEU A 107 9.99 -5.68 50.89
C LEU A 107 10.06 -6.85 51.89
N THR A 108 9.02 -6.98 52.71
CA THR A 108 8.82 -8.19 53.53
C THR A 108 8.00 -9.18 52.72
N VAL A 109 8.51 -10.39 52.57
CA VAL A 109 7.78 -11.51 51.97
C VAL A 109 6.88 -12.11 53.05
N PRO A 110 5.56 -12.16 52.86
CA PRO A 110 4.64 -12.72 53.85
C PRO A 110 4.74 -14.25 53.90
N ASN A 111 4.30 -14.84 55.01
CA ASN A 111 4.08 -16.28 55.08
C ASN A 111 2.85 -16.64 54.26
N THR A 112 3.07 -17.14 53.05
CA THR A 112 2.04 -17.56 52.09
C THR A 112 1.54 -18.99 52.33
N GLY A 113 2.08 -19.67 53.36
CA GLY A 113 1.66 -21.01 53.77
C GLY A 113 2.27 -22.16 52.96
N GLY A 114 3.22 -21.88 52.05
CA GLY A 114 3.92 -22.91 51.28
C GLY A 114 4.92 -22.35 50.26
N TRP A 115 5.86 -23.19 49.80
CA TRP A 115 6.94 -22.80 48.88
C TRP A 115 6.52 -22.43 47.45
N GLN A 116 5.26 -22.66 47.09
CA GLN A 116 4.68 -22.29 45.80
C GLN A 116 3.24 -21.76 45.94
N ASN A 117 2.87 -21.30 47.15
CA ASN A 117 1.66 -20.51 47.33
C ASN A 117 2.04 -19.06 47.06
N TRP A 118 1.66 -18.53 45.91
CA TRP A 118 2.13 -17.22 45.46
C TRP A 118 1.26 -16.09 46.00
N GLU A 119 1.90 -15.06 46.57
CA GLU A 119 1.28 -13.78 46.88
C GLU A 119 2.08 -12.65 46.23
N THR A 120 1.38 -11.58 45.84
CA THR A 120 2.02 -10.40 45.25
C THR A 120 2.36 -9.39 46.33
N VAL A 121 3.64 -9.03 46.44
CA VAL A 121 4.12 -7.88 47.22
C VAL A 121 4.60 -6.79 46.27
N SER A 122 4.48 -5.53 46.66
CA SER A 122 4.82 -4.43 45.76
C SER A 122 5.53 -3.26 46.45
N ALA A 123 6.33 -2.52 45.68
CA ALA A 123 6.94 -1.27 46.13
C ALA A 123 6.98 -0.25 44.99
N SER A 124 6.77 1.02 45.32
CA SER A 124 6.96 2.12 44.36
C SER A 124 8.41 2.58 44.38
N VAL A 125 9.08 2.59 43.22
CA VAL A 125 10.48 2.98 43.07
C VAL A 125 10.66 4.01 41.95
N GLN A 126 11.63 4.90 42.10
CA GLN A 126 12.01 5.85 41.05
C GLN A 126 13.05 5.21 40.12
N LEU A 127 12.72 5.09 38.84
CA LEU A 127 13.64 4.58 37.84
C LEU A 127 13.92 5.68 36.80
N PRO A 128 15.18 5.92 36.43
CA PRO A 128 15.48 6.75 35.26
C PRO A 128 15.14 6.00 33.97
N ALA A 129 14.90 6.76 32.91
CA ALA A 129 14.74 6.24 31.55
C ALA A 129 16.02 5.56 31.04
N GLY A 130 15.85 4.54 30.20
CA GLY A 130 16.90 3.74 29.58
C GLY A 130 17.04 2.34 30.19
N SER A 131 17.93 1.56 29.58
CA SER A 131 18.26 0.20 30.03
C SER A 131 19.16 0.27 31.25
N GLN A 132 18.80 -0.49 32.29
CA GLN A 132 19.54 -0.56 33.54
C GLN A 132 19.45 -1.95 34.15
N THR A 133 20.50 -2.36 34.85
CA THR A 133 20.48 -3.58 35.65
C THR A 133 19.87 -3.30 37.01
N LEU A 134 18.80 -4.00 37.35
CA LEU A 134 18.20 -4.00 38.68
C LEU A 134 18.46 -5.34 39.35
N ARG A 135 18.84 -5.30 40.62
CA ARG A 135 19.17 -6.47 41.43
C ARG A 135 18.07 -6.75 42.44
N VAL A 136 17.53 -7.97 42.44
CA VAL A 136 16.78 -8.51 43.57
C VAL A 136 17.77 -9.17 44.52
N TYR A 137 17.91 -8.65 45.72
CA TYR A 137 18.87 -9.09 46.74
C TYR A 137 18.14 -9.71 47.93
N ALA A 138 18.54 -10.92 48.33
CA ALA A 138 17.98 -11.63 49.47
C ALA A 138 18.59 -11.16 50.78
N VAL A 139 17.82 -10.39 51.56
CA VAL A 139 18.27 -9.92 52.89
C VAL A 139 18.24 -11.06 53.90
N THR A 140 17.23 -11.92 53.79
CA THR A 140 17.10 -13.14 54.58
C THR A 140 16.75 -14.30 53.64
N ASN A 141 17.03 -15.52 54.06
CA ASN A 141 16.69 -16.71 53.30
C ASN A 141 15.20 -17.09 53.41
N GLY A 142 14.79 -18.09 52.64
CA GLY A 142 13.54 -18.81 52.86
C GLY A 142 12.31 -18.23 52.15
N TRP A 143 12.47 -17.73 50.93
CA TRP A 143 11.39 -17.32 50.04
C TRP A 143 11.72 -17.68 48.58
N ASN A 144 10.69 -17.83 47.75
CA ASN A 144 10.81 -18.06 46.30
C ASN A 144 10.22 -16.88 45.52
N LEU A 145 10.61 -16.74 44.25
CA LEU A 145 10.15 -15.69 43.34
C LEU A 145 9.75 -16.26 41.98
N ASN A 146 8.54 -15.96 41.54
CA ASN A 146 7.96 -16.47 40.29
C ASN A 146 8.08 -15.46 39.14
N TRP A 147 7.78 -14.20 39.38
CA TRP A 147 7.90 -13.11 38.42
C TRP A 147 7.95 -11.74 39.10
N LEU A 148 8.40 -10.73 38.35
CA LEU A 148 8.33 -9.30 38.67
C LEU A 148 7.51 -8.57 37.60
N ASN A 149 6.80 -7.50 37.98
CA ASN A 149 6.06 -6.67 37.05
C ASN A 149 6.29 -5.19 37.35
N PHE A 150 6.54 -4.39 36.31
CA PHE A 150 6.74 -2.94 36.44
C PHE A 150 5.59 -2.21 35.75
N SER A 151 4.88 -1.36 36.50
CA SER A 151 3.82 -0.50 35.96
C SER A 151 3.96 0.93 36.49
N SER A 152 3.76 1.92 35.62
CA SER A 152 3.76 3.31 36.02
C SER A 152 2.39 3.72 36.58
N SER A 153 2.36 4.39 37.74
CA SER A 153 1.10 4.87 38.32
C SER A 153 0.71 6.21 37.68
N THR A 154 -0.33 6.25 36.85
CA THR A 154 -1.03 7.50 36.52
C THR A 154 -2.08 7.77 37.60
N GLU A 155 -1.86 8.78 38.45
CA GLU A 155 -2.89 9.27 39.37
C GLU A 155 -4.12 9.74 38.57
N GLN A 156 -5.22 9.01 38.71
CA GLN A 156 -6.55 9.46 38.30
C GLN A 156 -7.00 10.58 39.25
N GLY A 157 -6.76 11.83 38.86
CA GLY A 157 -7.42 12.98 39.47
C GLY A 157 -8.87 13.08 39.00
N GLU A 158 -9.82 13.07 39.94
CA GLU A 158 -11.21 13.47 39.70
C GLU A 158 -11.26 14.86 39.05
N VAL A 159 -11.66 14.93 37.77
CA VAL A 159 -11.95 16.22 37.12
C VAL A 159 -13.42 16.54 37.33
N SER A 160 -13.68 17.41 38.30
CA SER A 160 -14.92 18.18 38.40
C SER A 160 -14.95 19.21 37.26
N ILE A 161 -15.92 19.14 36.34
CA ILE A 161 -16.07 20.15 35.29
C ILE A 161 -17.07 21.21 35.75
N PRO A 162 -16.66 22.48 36.00
CA PRO A 162 -17.59 23.57 36.21
C PRO A 162 -18.21 23.98 34.87
N VAL A 163 -19.53 24.00 34.82
CA VAL A 163 -20.28 24.48 33.64
C VAL A 163 -20.42 26.00 33.74
N THR A 164 -19.71 26.75 32.89
CA THR A 164 -20.01 28.16 32.65
C THR A 164 -20.30 28.43 31.17
N GLY A 165 -21.60 28.47 30.86
CA GLY A 165 -22.26 29.19 29.75
C GLY A 165 -22.14 28.62 28.31
N PRO A 166 -23.06 28.93 27.39
CA PRO A 166 -24.45 29.31 27.53
C PRO A 166 -25.38 28.30 26.82
N TYR A 167 -25.49 27.07 27.30
CA TYR A 167 -26.55 26.13 26.86
C TYR A 167 -27.05 25.28 28.03
N ALA A 168 -27.50 25.97 29.09
CA ALA A 168 -28.35 25.38 30.11
C ALA A 168 -29.79 25.28 29.57
N GLN A 169 -30.04 24.37 28.62
CA GLN A 169 -31.40 24.05 28.18
C GLN A 169 -31.48 22.74 27.35
N TYR A 170 -31.02 21.62 27.91
CA TYR A 170 -31.44 20.29 27.45
C TYR A 170 -31.51 19.32 28.65
N LEU A 171 -32.50 19.55 29.49
CA LEU A 171 -32.88 18.66 30.59
C LEU A 171 -34.23 17.99 30.24
N GLU A 172 -34.32 17.33 29.08
CA GLU A 172 -35.55 16.63 28.64
C GLU A 172 -35.27 15.31 27.87
N MET A 173 -34.31 14.50 28.33
CA MET A 173 -34.16 13.12 27.83
C MET A 173 -34.24 12.03 28.90
N GLY A 174 -34.48 12.39 30.16
CA GLY A 174 -34.94 11.43 31.19
C GLY A 174 -34.07 10.20 31.44
N LEU A 175 -32.79 10.19 31.04
CA LEU A 175 -31.86 9.11 31.36
C LEU A 175 -31.31 9.32 32.76
N SER A 176 -31.48 8.33 33.62
CA SER A 176 -30.87 8.34 34.95
C SER A 176 -29.42 7.85 34.84
N PRO A 177 -28.48 8.32 35.69
CA PRO A 177 -27.12 7.79 35.76
C PRO A 177 -27.02 6.28 35.99
N ALA A 178 -28.11 5.62 36.42
CA ALA A 178 -28.16 4.17 36.62
C ALA A 178 -28.25 3.36 35.30
N ASP A 179 -28.66 3.98 34.19
CA ASP A 179 -28.84 3.30 32.90
C ASP A 179 -27.51 3.15 32.11
N LEU A 180 -26.44 3.83 32.53
CA LEU A 180 -25.08 3.69 31.97
C LEU A 180 -24.27 2.53 32.57
N ASN A 181 -24.74 1.91 33.66
CA ASN A 181 -24.00 0.87 34.40
C ASN A 181 -24.21 -0.57 33.90
N HIS A 182 -24.93 -0.79 32.80
CA HIS A 182 -25.21 -2.15 32.30
C HIS A 182 -24.41 -2.57 31.06
N VAL A 183 -23.57 -1.69 30.49
CA VAL A 183 -22.81 -1.99 29.26
C VAL A 183 -21.43 -2.61 29.55
N THR A 184 -20.96 -2.59 30.80
CA THR A 184 -19.65 -3.12 31.19
C THR A 184 -19.62 -4.63 31.47
N THR A 185 -20.77 -5.32 31.49
CA THR A 185 -20.83 -6.73 31.93
C THR A 185 -21.17 -7.76 30.84
N LEU A 186 -21.05 -7.42 29.55
CA LEU A 186 -21.39 -8.32 28.44
C LEU A 186 -20.20 -8.51 27.50
N LYS A 187 -19.17 -9.26 27.95
CA LYS A 187 -18.00 -9.60 27.12
C LYS A 187 -17.91 -11.07 26.68
N THR A 188 -18.95 -11.89 26.84
CA THR A 188 -18.80 -13.34 26.58
C THR A 188 -19.89 -14.06 25.76
N GLN A 189 -20.99 -13.45 25.30
CA GLN A 189 -21.97 -14.16 24.44
C GLN A 189 -22.70 -13.26 23.41
N ASN A 190 -22.93 -13.80 22.20
CA ASN A 190 -23.78 -13.19 21.16
C ASN A 190 -25.22 -13.05 21.69
N THR A 191 -25.66 -11.83 21.99
CA THR A 191 -27.02 -11.58 22.51
C THR A 191 -27.67 -10.43 21.74
N MET A 192 -28.89 -10.63 21.23
CA MET A 192 -29.72 -9.54 20.70
C MET A 192 -30.34 -8.75 21.85
N VAL A 193 -30.16 -7.43 21.84
CA VAL A 193 -30.86 -6.51 22.74
C VAL A 193 -31.78 -5.62 21.91
N ASN A 194 -33.09 -5.70 22.18
CA ASN A 194 -34.09 -4.84 21.55
C ASN A 194 -34.42 -3.68 22.49
N HIS A 195 -34.18 -2.44 22.06
CA HIS A 195 -34.68 -1.25 22.75
C HIS A 195 -35.79 -0.59 21.95
N THR A 196 -36.83 -0.17 22.68
CA THR A 196 -38.00 0.50 22.13
C THR A 196 -37.98 1.95 22.57
N LEU A 197 -37.86 2.87 21.61
CA LEU A 197 -37.92 4.31 21.89
C LEU A 197 -39.25 4.86 21.35
N LYS A 198 -39.93 5.67 22.17
CA LYS A 198 -41.15 6.38 21.75
C LYS A 198 -40.76 7.74 21.19
N TYR A 199 -41.07 7.95 19.93
CA TYR A 199 -40.98 9.27 19.30
C TYR A 199 -42.38 9.91 19.26
N ASN A 200 -42.43 11.25 19.25
CA ASN A 200 -43.62 12.10 19.40
C ASN A 200 -44.98 11.49 18.98
N ALA A 201 -45.98 11.65 19.85
CA ALA A 201 -47.41 11.41 19.58
C ALA A 201 -47.76 10.09 18.85
N GLY A 202 -47.23 8.95 19.32
CA GLY A 202 -47.83 7.63 19.08
C GLY A 202 -47.14 6.72 18.07
N THR A 203 -45.96 7.08 17.55
CA THR A 203 -45.19 6.18 16.67
C THR A 203 -44.03 5.53 17.45
N THR A 204 -43.97 4.19 17.43
CA THR A 204 -42.95 3.41 18.14
C THR A 204 -41.91 2.91 17.12
N VAL A 205 -40.62 3.13 17.37
CA VAL A 205 -39.52 2.59 16.56
C VAL A 205 -38.74 1.59 17.40
N THR A 206 -38.50 0.39 16.85
CA THR A 206 -37.72 -0.67 17.50
C THR A 206 -36.33 -0.70 16.86
N LEU A 207 -35.29 -0.53 17.69
CA LEU A 207 -33.89 -0.68 17.28
C LEU A 207 -33.41 -2.06 17.75
N GLY A 208 -33.05 -2.93 16.80
CA GLY A 208 -32.36 -4.18 17.08
C GLY A 208 -30.85 -3.98 16.95
N VAL A 209 -30.11 -4.15 18.04
CA VAL A 209 -28.64 -4.11 18.02
C VAL A 209 -28.14 -5.56 18.05
N ASN A 210 -27.36 -5.94 17.03
CA ASN A 210 -26.75 -7.26 16.96
C ASN A 210 -25.23 -7.11 17.11
N TYR A 211 -24.68 -7.69 18.18
CA TYR A 211 -23.24 -7.68 18.44
C TYR A 211 -22.65 -9.03 18.00
N MET A 212 -21.76 -9.01 17.01
CA MET A 212 -21.08 -10.20 16.49
C MET A 212 -19.61 -10.14 16.86
N VAL A 213 -19.17 -10.99 17.79
CA VAL A 213 -17.84 -10.91 18.43
C VAL A 213 -16.69 -11.18 17.44
N GLU A 214 -16.91 -11.95 16.36
CA GLU A 214 -15.84 -12.36 15.45
C GLU A 214 -15.35 -11.27 14.47
N GLN A 215 -16.02 -10.12 14.35
CA GLN A 215 -15.69 -9.12 13.32
C GLN A 215 -15.45 -7.69 13.81
N LYS A 216 -15.58 -7.41 15.12
CA LYS A 216 -15.54 -6.03 15.67
C LYS A 216 -16.43 -5.03 14.91
N GLN A 217 -17.56 -5.48 14.33
CA GLN A 217 -18.54 -4.61 13.65
C GLN A 217 -19.88 -4.60 14.40
N VAL A 218 -20.50 -3.43 14.49
CA VAL A 218 -21.89 -3.24 14.97
C VAL A 218 -22.77 -2.96 13.75
N LEU A 219 -23.74 -3.83 13.47
CA LEU A 219 -24.70 -3.65 12.38
C LEU A 219 -26.04 -3.16 12.94
N PHE A 220 -26.54 -2.02 12.45
CA PHE A 220 -27.89 -1.53 12.77
C PHE A 220 -28.86 -1.89 11.65
N LYS A 221 -30.01 -2.50 11.98
CA LYS A 221 -31.16 -2.61 11.08
C LYS A 221 -32.29 -1.73 11.61
N THR A 222 -32.79 -0.83 10.78
CA THR A 222 -33.98 -0.02 11.09
C THR A 222 -35.18 -0.58 10.33
N THR A 223 -36.20 -0.99 11.08
CA THR A 223 -37.50 -1.40 10.53
C THR A 223 -38.61 -0.59 11.19
N ASP A 224 -39.72 -0.39 10.47
CA ASP A 224 -40.95 0.12 11.09
C ASP A 224 -41.56 -0.90 12.08
N GLN A 225 -42.65 -0.51 12.75
CA GLN A 225 -43.40 -1.36 13.68
C GLN A 225 -44.00 -2.64 13.05
N ASN A 226 -43.89 -2.80 11.73
CA ASN A 226 -44.38 -3.95 10.97
C ASN A 226 -43.24 -4.79 10.35
N GLY A 227 -41.98 -4.45 10.60
CA GLY A 227 -40.80 -5.20 10.11
C GLY A 227 -40.32 -4.80 8.71
N ASN A 228 -40.84 -3.71 8.12
CA ASN A 228 -40.38 -3.24 6.80
C ASN A 228 -39.16 -2.32 6.92
N PRO A 229 -38.16 -2.41 6.02
CA PRO A 229 -37.06 -1.44 5.97
C PRO A 229 -37.59 -0.02 5.70
N LEU A 230 -37.17 0.97 6.49
CA LEU A 230 -37.55 2.36 6.26
C LEU A 230 -36.88 2.87 4.96
N GLN A 231 -37.66 3.28 3.97
CA GLN A 231 -37.15 3.89 2.73
C GLN A 231 -36.97 5.41 2.91
N GLY A 232 -35.72 5.88 2.83
CA GLY A 232 -35.38 7.31 2.75
C GLY A 232 -34.06 7.64 3.45
N ASN A 233 -33.07 8.09 2.66
CA ASN A 233 -31.73 8.64 2.98
C ASN A 233 -30.84 7.95 4.05
N PRO A 234 -29.53 7.81 3.79
CA PRO A 234 -28.61 7.15 4.71
C PRO A 234 -28.45 7.91 6.04
N LEU A 235 -28.66 7.22 7.15
CA LEU A 235 -28.21 7.67 8.47
C LEU A 235 -26.68 7.59 8.48
N THR A 236 -26.01 8.70 8.78
CA THR A 236 -24.55 8.74 8.89
C THR A 236 -24.17 8.64 10.36
N PHE A 237 -23.32 7.67 10.69
CA PHE A 237 -22.77 7.52 12.05
C PHE A 237 -21.30 7.92 12.03
N THR A 238 -20.85 8.70 13.01
CA THR A 238 -19.43 9.01 13.19
C THR A 238 -19.00 8.41 14.53
N VAL A 239 -18.04 7.48 14.49
CA VAL A 239 -17.44 6.89 15.68
C VAL A 239 -16.12 7.62 15.94
N HIS A 240 -16.01 8.27 17.08
CA HIS A 240 -14.75 8.81 17.58
C HIS A 240 -14.19 7.85 18.64
N SER A 241 -12.88 7.57 18.58
CA SER A 241 -12.21 6.73 19.57
C SER A 241 -12.13 7.44 20.92
N GLY A 242 -12.86 6.95 21.91
CA GLY A 242 -12.82 7.42 23.31
C GLY A 242 -14.19 7.39 23.99
N THR A 243 -14.40 6.39 24.85
CA THR A 243 -15.41 6.17 25.93
C THR A 243 -16.80 6.84 25.97
N ALA A 244 -17.31 7.54 24.94
CA ALA A 244 -18.69 8.02 24.88
C ALA A 244 -19.26 7.99 23.46
N VAL A 245 -20.46 7.43 23.30
CA VAL A 245 -21.26 7.50 22.06
C VAL A 245 -22.21 8.67 22.19
N GLN A 246 -21.99 9.76 21.43
CA GLN A 246 -23.03 10.76 21.21
C GLN A 246 -23.90 10.35 20.01
N VAL A 247 -25.21 10.43 20.18
CA VAL A 247 -26.20 10.23 19.11
C VAL A 247 -26.98 11.53 18.95
N ASP A 248 -26.71 12.27 17.88
CA ASP A 248 -27.53 13.43 17.51
C ASP A 248 -28.65 12.98 16.56
N ILE A 249 -29.90 13.02 17.04
CA ILE A 249 -31.09 12.91 16.19
C ILE A 249 -31.51 14.32 15.80
N ILE A 250 -31.14 14.75 14.60
CA ILE A 250 -31.57 16.04 14.07
C ILE A 250 -32.83 15.82 13.22
N ASP A 251 -34.02 15.99 13.81
CA ASP A 251 -35.25 16.14 13.02
C ASP A 251 -35.34 17.58 12.52
N LYS A 252 -34.84 17.80 11.31
CA LYS A 252 -34.80 19.11 10.65
C LYS A 252 -36.04 19.26 9.77
N ALA A 253 -36.85 20.29 10.00
CA ALA A 253 -37.95 20.64 9.09
C ALA A 253 -37.41 20.85 7.66
N VAL A 254 -38.18 20.51 6.62
CA VAL A 254 -37.69 20.48 5.22
C VAL A 254 -37.94 21.82 4.53
N ALA A 255 -36.96 22.31 3.75
CA ALA A 255 -37.11 23.50 2.91
C ALA A 255 -38.09 23.25 1.75
N ALA A 256 -38.86 24.27 1.35
CA ALA A 256 -39.83 24.20 0.28
C ALA A 256 -39.13 24.09 -1.08
N THR A 257 -39.66 23.19 -1.93
CA THR A 257 -39.13 22.95 -3.27
C THR A 257 -39.12 24.24 -4.11
N PRO A 258 -37.99 24.56 -4.77
CA PRO A 258 -37.90 25.72 -5.64
C PRO A 258 -38.92 25.69 -6.80
N VAL A 259 -39.35 26.86 -7.23
CA VAL A 259 -40.29 27.08 -8.34
C VAL A 259 -39.62 27.92 -9.41
N PHE A 260 -39.75 27.51 -10.67
CA PHE A 260 -39.19 28.21 -11.84
C PHE A 260 -40.22 29.16 -12.47
N THR A 261 -39.79 30.37 -12.83
CA THR A 261 -40.60 31.36 -13.55
C THR A 261 -39.80 31.97 -14.71
N PRO A 262 -40.25 31.91 -15.98
CA PRO A 262 -41.44 31.19 -16.44
C PRO A 262 -41.28 29.67 -16.26
N SER A 263 -42.38 28.91 -16.28
CA SER A 263 -42.32 27.45 -16.15
C SER A 263 -41.65 26.80 -17.39
N GLY A 264 -41.11 25.59 -17.25
CA GLY A 264 -40.50 24.86 -18.38
C GLY A 264 -41.47 24.70 -19.57
N GLY A 265 -40.93 24.78 -20.79
CA GLY A 265 -41.71 24.74 -22.02
C GLY A 265 -40.92 25.13 -23.27
N ASN A 266 -41.60 25.23 -24.41
CA ASN A 266 -41.00 25.64 -25.68
C ASN A 266 -41.09 27.15 -25.87
N TYR A 267 -39.98 27.80 -26.18
CA TYR A 267 -39.90 29.25 -26.35
C TYR A 267 -39.19 29.59 -27.67
N ALA A 268 -39.66 30.64 -28.35
CA ALA A 268 -39.10 31.08 -29.64
C ALA A 268 -37.81 31.92 -29.48
N SER A 269 -37.52 32.39 -28.26
CA SER A 269 -36.35 33.19 -27.92
C SER A 269 -35.83 32.81 -26.53
N ALA A 270 -34.59 33.19 -26.24
CA ALA A 270 -33.97 32.93 -24.94
C ALA A 270 -34.85 33.38 -23.77
N GLN A 271 -34.88 32.58 -22.70
CA GLN A 271 -35.65 32.85 -21.49
C GLN A 271 -34.71 33.17 -20.33
N ASN A 272 -35.05 34.15 -19.50
CA ASN A 272 -34.37 34.38 -18.23
C ASN A 272 -35.19 33.75 -17.11
N VAL A 273 -34.76 32.59 -16.65
CA VAL A 273 -35.47 31.78 -15.65
C VAL A 273 -35.12 32.24 -14.25
N THR A 274 -36.13 32.69 -13.51
CA THR A 274 -36.02 32.99 -12.09
C THR A 274 -36.39 31.78 -11.24
N ILE A 275 -35.61 31.50 -10.19
CA ILE A 275 -35.88 30.41 -9.25
C ILE A 275 -36.19 31.01 -7.88
N THR A 276 -37.33 30.64 -7.30
CA THR A 276 -37.74 31.11 -5.96
C THR A 276 -38.11 29.94 -5.08
N THR A 277 -37.92 30.05 -3.76
CA THR A 277 -38.43 29.09 -2.78
C THR A 277 -39.30 29.82 -1.76
N ALA A 278 -40.35 29.16 -1.27
CA ALA A 278 -41.21 29.69 -0.22
C ALA A 278 -40.52 29.70 1.17
N THR A 279 -39.40 28.98 1.32
CA THR A 279 -38.63 28.98 2.58
C THR A 279 -37.78 30.24 2.68
N SER A 280 -38.25 31.18 3.50
CA SER A 280 -37.55 32.45 3.73
C SER A 280 -36.13 32.26 4.27
N GLY A 281 -35.17 32.89 3.60
CA GLY A 281 -33.74 32.83 3.92
C GLY A 281 -33.01 31.55 3.48
N ALA A 282 -33.67 30.66 2.73
CA ALA A 282 -33.00 29.49 2.16
C ALA A 282 -32.15 29.85 0.93
N THR A 283 -31.03 29.15 0.79
CA THR A 283 -30.12 29.23 -0.35
C THR A 283 -30.56 28.23 -1.41
N ILE A 284 -30.80 28.66 -2.64
CA ILE A 284 -31.17 27.73 -3.73
C ILE A 284 -29.89 27.26 -4.44
N LYS A 285 -29.74 25.95 -4.62
CA LYS A 285 -28.69 25.30 -5.41
C LYS A 285 -29.28 24.76 -6.69
N TYR A 286 -28.60 24.93 -7.84
CA TYR A 286 -29.14 24.49 -9.12
C TYR A 286 -28.08 23.92 -10.07
N THR A 287 -28.54 23.21 -11.09
CA THR A 287 -27.76 22.68 -12.21
C THR A 287 -28.54 22.93 -13.51
N THR A 288 -27.84 23.08 -14.64
CA THR A 288 -28.43 23.32 -15.97
C THR A 288 -28.18 22.18 -16.96
N ASP A 289 -27.43 21.16 -16.56
CA ASP A 289 -27.07 19.99 -17.35
C ASP A 289 -28.01 18.78 -17.10
N GLY A 290 -29.07 18.99 -16.31
CA GLY A 290 -30.02 17.94 -15.92
C GLY A 290 -29.55 17.00 -14.81
N SER A 291 -28.34 17.17 -14.26
CA SER A 291 -27.87 16.44 -13.08
C SER A 291 -28.60 16.89 -11.81
N THR A 292 -28.67 16.06 -10.77
CA THR A 292 -29.32 16.44 -9.51
C THR A 292 -28.42 17.39 -8.71
N PRO A 293 -28.90 18.57 -8.27
CA PRO A 293 -28.08 19.52 -7.52
C PRO A 293 -27.66 18.97 -6.15
N THR A 294 -26.45 19.33 -5.69
CA THR A 294 -25.90 19.01 -4.37
C THR A 294 -25.50 20.30 -3.64
N SER A 295 -25.03 20.22 -2.39
CA SER A 295 -24.54 21.38 -1.63
C SER A 295 -23.36 22.10 -2.29
N ALA A 296 -22.58 21.40 -3.12
CA ALA A 296 -21.48 21.94 -3.93
C ALA A 296 -21.93 22.56 -5.26
N SER A 297 -23.20 22.38 -5.67
CA SER A 297 -23.73 23.01 -6.88
C SER A 297 -23.74 24.55 -6.76
N PRO A 298 -23.76 25.27 -7.89
CA PRO A 298 -23.88 26.73 -7.89
C PRO A 298 -25.08 27.23 -7.09
N THR A 299 -24.84 28.26 -6.28
CA THR A 299 -25.93 28.99 -5.61
C THR A 299 -26.62 29.90 -6.62
N TYR A 300 -27.94 29.83 -6.68
CA TYR A 300 -28.76 30.73 -7.47
C TYR A 300 -28.72 32.14 -6.88
N THR A 301 -28.11 33.08 -7.60
CA THR A 301 -27.94 34.48 -7.18
C THR A 301 -28.62 35.48 -8.11
N GLY A 302 -29.20 35.03 -9.23
CA GLY A 302 -29.93 35.85 -10.20
C GLY A 302 -30.48 35.03 -11.37
N PRO A 303 -31.38 35.59 -12.22
CA PRO A 303 -32.02 34.86 -13.31
C PRO A 303 -31.04 34.14 -14.24
N ILE A 304 -31.36 32.91 -14.63
CA ILE A 304 -30.53 32.06 -15.50
C ILE A 304 -30.98 32.25 -16.94
N SER A 305 -30.08 32.71 -17.81
CA SER A 305 -30.39 32.83 -19.24
C SER A 305 -30.28 31.48 -19.95
N VAL A 306 -31.39 31.06 -20.55
CA VAL A 306 -31.55 29.81 -21.29
C VAL A 306 -31.76 30.15 -22.76
N THR A 307 -30.72 29.95 -23.56
CA THR A 307 -30.68 30.32 -24.99
C THR A 307 -30.82 29.14 -25.95
N ALA A 308 -30.77 27.91 -25.43
CA ALA A 308 -30.92 26.64 -26.14
C ALA A 308 -31.64 25.63 -25.24
N THR A 309 -31.95 24.44 -25.77
CA THR A 309 -32.66 23.43 -24.97
C THR A 309 -31.88 23.05 -23.70
N THR A 310 -32.41 23.40 -22.53
CA THR A 310 -31.72 23.29 -21.24
C THR A 310 -32.68 22.74 -20.18
N THR A 311 -32.21 21.78 -19.38
CA THR A 311 -32.97 21.28 -18.23
C THR A 311 -32.36 21.80 -16.95
N ILE A 312 -33.12 22.63 -16.22
CA ILE A 312 -32.70 23.17 -14.94
C ILE A 312 -33.26 22.31 -13.82
N LYS A 313 -32.41 21.86 -12.90
CA LYS A 313 -32.82 21.26 -11.64
C LYS A 313 -32.39 22.14 -10.47
N ALA A 314 -33.19 22.21 -9.40
CA ALA A 314 -32.88 23.05 -8.23
C ALA A 314 -33.36 22.44 -6.90
N ILE A 315 -32.60 22.68 -5.82
CA ILE A 315 -32.99 22.40 -4.42
C ILE A 315 -32.85 23.68 -3.59
N ALA A 316 -33.63 23.84 -2.53
CA ALA A 316 -33.44 24.87 -1.52
C ALA A 316 -32.79 24.25 -0.27
N THR A 317 -31.76 24.90 0.26
CA THR A 317 -31.00 24.48 1.44
C THR A 317 -31.00 25.60 2.48
N LYS A 318 -31.13 25.27 3.76
CA LYS A 318 -31.01 26.22 4.87
C LYS A 318 -30.38 25.51 6.05
N ALA A 319 -29.44 26.15 6.74
CA ALA A 319 -28.59 25.48 7.73
C ALA A 319 -29.35 24.79 8.88
N ASP A 320 -30.57 25.25 9.16
CA ASP A 320 -31.52 24.77 10.17
C ASP A 320 -32.65 23.89 9.61
N LEU A 321 -32.63 23.56 8.32
CA LEU A 321 -33.64 22.73 7.63
C LEU A 321 -32.98 21.60 6.83
N ALA A 322 -33.74 20.55 6.52
CA ALA A 322 -33.36 19.53 5.56
C ALA A 322 -33.61 20.07 4.13
N ASP A 323 -32.78 19.65 3.17
CA ASP A 323 -32.85 20.14 1.79
C ASP A 323 -34.20 19.78 1.15
N SER A 324 -34.70 20.68 0.29
CA SER A 324 -35.97 20.45 -0.41
C SER A 324 -35.88 19.27 -1.40
N ALA A 325 -37.04 18.75 -1.82
CA ALA A 325 -37.09 17.91 -3.01
C ALA A 325 -36.59 18.68 -4.26
N VAL A 326 -36.07 17.95 -5.25
CA VAL A 326 -35.48 18.52 -6.47
C VAL A 326 -36.58 19.00 -7.41
N ALA A 327 -36.63 20.30 -7.65
CA ALA A 327 -37.42 20.89 -8.73
C ALA A 327 -36.72 20.65 -10.08
N SER A 328 -37.47 20.35 -11.15
CA SER A 328 -36.92 20.18 -12.50
C SER A 328 -37.80 20.86 -13.55
N ALA A 329 -37.22 21.61 -14.49
CA ALA A 329 -37.91 22.20 -15.63
C ALA A 329 -37.03 22.21 -16.88
N THR A 330 -37.58 21.77 -18.02
CA THR A 330 -36.89 21.80 -19.32
C THR A 330 -37.43 22.93 -20.18
N TYR A 331 -36.53 23.70 -20.78
CA TYR A 331 -36.83 24.78 -21.71
C TYR A 331 -36.26 24.40 -23.08
N THR A 332 -37.02 24.52 -24.15
CA THR A 332 -36.56 24.24 -25.52
C THR A 332 -36.63 25.54 -26.32
N ILE A 333 -35.48 26.02 -26.84
CA ILE A 333 -35.40 27.25 -27.62
C ILE A 333 -35.25 26.90 -29.11
N GLY A 334 -36.23 27.28 -29.94
CA GLY A 334 -36.32 26.91 -31.35
C GLY A 334 -36.38 28.12 -32.30
N SER A 335 -35.61 28.04 -33.38
CA SER A 335 -35.15 29.12 -34.27
C SER A 335 -36.27 29.89 -35.00
N GLY A 336 -36.35 31.20 -34.73
CA GLY A 336 -37.10 32.15 -35.55
C GLY A 336 -36.22 33.35 -35.94
N SER A 337 -35.93 33.47 -37.23
CA SER A 337 -35.60 34.71 -37.98
C SER A 337 -34.73 35.77 -37.27
N GLY A 338 -33.41 35.76 -37.50
CA GLY A 338 -32.53 36.85 -37.07
C GLY A 338 -31.10 36.73 -37.59
N ALA A 339 -30.87 36.88 -38.89
CA ALA A 339 -29.51 37.11 -39.39
C ALA A 339 -29.16 38.59 -39.18
N SER A 340 -28.31 38.88 -38.20
CA SER A 340 -27.80 40.24 -37.93
C SER A 340 -26.80 40.67 -39.00
N ASN A 341 -26.89 41.91 -39.48
CA ASN A 341 -25.85 42.52 -40.31
C ASN A 341 -24.52 42.57 -39.53
N LEU A 342 -23.56 41.72 -39.91
CA LEU A 342 -22.24 41.59 -39.28
C LEU A 342 -21.33 42.80 -39.55
N ALA A 343 -21.63 43.57 -40.59
CA ALA A 343 -20.84 44.72 -41.03
C ALA A 343 -21.25 46.03 -40.36
N LEU A 344 -22.39 46.06 -39.65
CA LEU A 344 -22.89 47.28 -39.01
C LEU A 344 -21.87 47.86 -38.01
N HIS A 345 -21.50 49.13 -38.23
CA HIS A 345 -20.50 49.90 -37.49
C HIS A 345 -19.08 49.31 -37.49
N LYS A 346 -18.76 48.49 -38.49
CA LYS A 346 -17.41 47.91 -38.62
C LYS A 346 -16.49 48.81 -39.44
N PRO A 347 -15.18 48.82 -39.15
CA PRO A 347 -14.21 49.61 -39.91
C PRO A 347 -14.19 49.18 -41.38
N ALA A 348 -14.22 50.15 -42.29
CA ALA A 348 -14.16 49.91 -43.72
C ALA A 348 -13.02 50.67 -44.39
N LEU A 349 -12.57 50.13 -45.51
CA LEU A 349 -11.58 50.73 -46.39
C LEU A 349 -12.10 50.70 -47.82
N ALA A 350 -11.75 51.71 -48.58
CA ALA A 350 -12.05 51.79 -50.00
C ALA A 350 -10.82 52.24 -50.79
N SER A 351 -10.82 51.95 -52.09
CA SER A 351 -9.78 52.40 -53.01
C SER A 351 -9.69 53.92 -53.13
N SER A 352 -10.83 54.62 -53.01
CA SER A 352 -10.91 56.07 -52.99
C SER A 352 -12.20 56.54 -52.31
N SER A 353 -12.29 57.83 -51.99
CA SER A 353 -13.51 58.48 -51.49
C SER A 353 -13.53 59.95 -51.92
N ILE A 354 -14.67 60.48 -52.33
CA ILE A 354 -14.78 61.89 -52.75
C ILE A 354 -15.82 62.68 -51.94
N ALA A 355 -15.64 63.99 -51.87
CA ALA A 355 -16.61 64.96 -51.32
C ALA A 355 -17.13 64.65 -49.88
N GLY A 356 -16.36 63.92 -49.07
CA GLY A 356 -16.75 63.54 -47.70
C GLY A 356 -17.54 62.24 -47.57
N ASN A 357 -17.84 61.56 -48.68
CA ASN A 357 -18.54 60.28 -48.74
C ASN A 357 -17.55 59.11 -48.54
N VAL A 358 -17.17 58.87 -47.28
CA VAL A 358 -16.12 57.92 -46.86
C VAL A 358 -16.60 56.46 -46.81
N ALA A 359 -15.68 55.50 -46.79
CA ALA A 359 -15.99 54.06 -46.78
C ALA A 359 -16.91 53.62 -45.63
N ASP A 360 -16.67 54.12 -44.41
CA ASP A 360 -17.46 53.76 -43.22
C ASP A 360 -18.95 54.13 -43.36
N ALA A 361 -19.27 55.12 -44.21
CA ALA A 361 -20.64 55.58 -44.44
C ALA A 361 -21.49 54.57 -45.23
N ALA A 362 -20.90 53.49 -45.77
CA ALA A 362 -21.66 52.37 -46.34
C ALA A 362 -21.96 51.27 -45.31
N PHE A 363 -21.53 51.40 -44.05
CA PHE A 363 -21.69 50.37 -43.02
C PHE A 363 -22.21 50.95 -41.70
N ASP A 364 -22.74 52.18 -41.72
CA ASP A 364 -23.16 52.90 -40.53
C ASP A 364 -24.66 52.72 -40.21
N GLY A 365 -25.39 51.97 -41.05
CA GLY A 365 -26.81 51.71 -40.90
C GLY A 365 -27.69 52.94 -41.17
N ASN A 366 -27.14 54.00 -41.76
CA ASN A 366 -27.83 55.24 -42.02
C ASN A 366 -28.03 55.46 -43.52
N SER A 367 -29.26 55.22 -43.99
CA SER A 367 -29.66 55.42 -45.39
C SER A 367 -29.55 56.86 -45.94
N GLY A 368 -29.13 57.84 -45.13
CA GLY A 368 -28.85 59.22 -45.53
C GLY A 368 -27.37 59.54 -45.75
N THR A 369 -26.46 58.62 -45.45
CA THR A 369 -25.01 58.72 -45.65
C THR A 369 -24.56 57.64 -46.65
N ARG A 370 -23.47 57.88 -47.38
CA ARG A 370 -23.00 56.95 -48.41
C ARG A 370 -21.50 56.99 -48.58
N TRP A 371 -20.96 55.91 -49.11
CA TRP A 371 -19.64 55.92 -49.75
C TRP A 371 -19.77 56.32 -51.22
N GLU A 372 -18.77 57.03 -51.76
CA GLU A 372 -18.66 57.36 -53.19
C GLU A 372 -17.20 57.32 -53.63
N SER A 373 -16.91 56.55 -54.69
CA SER A 373 -15.57 56.45 -55.27
C SER A 373 -15.21 57.61 -56.20
N GLU A 374 -13.93 57.72 -56.56
CA GLU A 374 -13.51 58.48 -57.75
C GLU A 374 -14.11 57.91 -59.04
N PHE A 375 -14.15 58.75 -60.08
CA PHE A 375 -14.84 58.47 -61.34
C PHE A 375 -13.96 57.66 -62.30
N SER A 376 -13.41 56.54 -61.81
CA SER A 376 -12.56 55.63 -62.58
C SER A 376 -12.90 54.16 -62.28
N ASP A 377 -12.43 53.26 -63.14
CA ASP A 377 -12.63 51.82 -63.03
C ASP A 377 -11.26 51.10 -63.05
N PRO A 378 -11.02 50.11 -62.17
CA PRO A 378 -11.90 49.59 -61.12
C PRO A 378 -11.82 50.38 -59.80
N GLN A 379 -12.83 50.24 -58.95
CA GLN A 379 -12.84 50.74 -57.57
C GLN A 379 -13.40 49.67 -56.62
N TRP A 380 -13.07 49.74 -55.34
CA TRP A 380 -13.51 48.76 -54.34
C TRP A 380 -13.77 49.37 -52.97
N ILE A 381 -14.59 48.68 -52.20
CA ILE A 381 -14.85 48.93 -50.77
C ILE A 381 -14.93 47.59 -50.04
N TYR A 382 -14.30 47.49 -48.88
CA TYR A 382 -14.41 46.31 -48.01
C TYR A 382 -14.57 46.68 -46.54
N VAL A 383 -15.17 45.78 -45.79
CA VAL A 383 -15.35 45.86 -44.34
C VAL A 383 -14.51 44.81 -43.61
N ASP A 384 -13.93 45.18 -42.45
CA ASP A 384 -13.32 44.25 -41.49
C ASP A 384 -14.33 43.87 -40.41
N LEU A 385 -14.83 42.63 -40.43
CA LEU A 385 -15.79 42.12 -39.45
C LEU A 385 -15.17 41.98 -38.03
N GLY A 386 -13.84 42.03 -37.92
CA GLY A 386 -13.04 41.97 -36.69
C GLY A 386 -12.54 40.57 -36.34
N THR A 387 -13.32 39.54 -36.64
CA THR A 387 -12.98 38.11 -36.48
C THR A 387 -13.43 37.32 -37.70
N ASN A 388 -13.03 36.04 -37.81
CA ASN A 388 -13.57 35.17 -38.85
C ASN A 388 -15.04 34.83 -38.56
N HIS A 389 -15.91 35.04 -39.54
CA HIS A 389 -17.32 34.65 -39.53
C HIS A 389 -17.61 33.70 -40.69
N THR A 390 -18.64 32.88 -40.57
CA THR A 390 -19.24 32.16 -41.69
C THR A 390 -20.20 33.10 -42.38
N VAL A 391 -19.77 33.70 -43.48
CA VAL A 391 -20.55 34.64 -44.28
C VAL A 391 -21.37 33.87 -45.32
N THR A 392 -22.65 34.18 -45.41
CA THR A 392 -23.62 33.48 -46.27
C THR A 392 -24.22 34.39 -47.34
N GLY A 393 -23.97 35.69 -47.28
CA GLY A 393 -24.47 36.64 -48.27
C GLY A 393 -24.21 38.09 -47.90
N VAL A 394 -24.58 38.99 -48.80
CA VAL A 394 -24.48 40.44 -48.68
C VAL A 394 -25.72 41.12 -49.25
N ARG A 395 -26.02 42.33 -48.78
CA ARG A 395 -26.99 43.22 -49.42
C ARG A 395 -26.32 44.55 -49.77
N LEU A 396 -26.41 44.95 -51.03
CA LEU A 396 -25.90 46.23 -51.52
C LEU A 396 -27.05 47.19 -51.74
N HIS A 397 -27.01 48.37 -51.11
CA HIS A 397 -27.96 49.46 -51.36
C HIS A 397 -27.27 50.52 -52.22
N TRP A 398 -27.39 50.40 -53.55
CA TRP A 398 -26.78 51.35 -54.47
C TRP A 398 -27.48 52.72 -54.44
N GLU A 399 -26.70 53.77 -54.66
CA GLU A 399 -27.21 55.05 -55.17
C GLU A 399 -27.49 54.93 -56.69
N THR A 400 -28.00 55.98 -57.33
CA THR A 400 -28.09 56.10 -58.79
C THR A 400 -26.78 55.73 -59.49
N ALA A 401 -25.62 56.13 -58.96
CA ALA A 401 -24.31 55.80 -59.49
C ALA A 401 -23.83 54.41 -59.02
N SER A 402 -24.36 53.35 -59.64
CA SER A 402 -24.11 51.94 -59.28
C SER A 402 -23.06 51.24 -60.15
N ALA A 403 -22.73 49.98 -59.81
CA ALA A 403 -21.91 49.12 -60.67
C ALA A 403 -22.74 48.38 -61.73
N ARG A 404 -22.32 48.46 -63.00
CA ARG A 404 -22.80 47.58 -64.07
C ARG A 404 -22.11 46.23 -64.01
N ALA A 405 -20.81 46.18 -63.72
CA ALA A 405 -20.09 44.93 -63.50
C ALA A 405 -19.29 45.01 -62.21
N TYR A 406 -19.41 44.00 -61.34
CA TYR A 406 -18.70 43.93 -60.07
C TYR A 406 -18.57 42.49 -59.56
N LYS A 407 -17.73 42.33 -58.53
CA LYS A 407 -17.57 41.07 -57.79
C LYS A 407 -17.80 41.28 -56.31
N ILE A 408 -18.30 40.24 -55.64
CA ILE A 408 -18.18 40.12 -54.17
C ILE A 408 -17.04 39.18 -53.88
N GLN A 409 -16.12 39.63 -53.04
CA GLN A 409 -14.91 38.92 -52.68
C GLN A 409 -14.78 38.80 -51.17
N VAL A 410 -14.18 37.71 -50.71
CA VAL A 410 -13.93 37.46 -49.29
C VAL A 410 -12.45 37.19 -49.03
N SER A 411 -12.01 37.49 -47.81
CA SER A 411 -10.64 37.24 -47.34
C SER A 411 -10.60 37.02 -45.83
N THR A 412 -9.58 36.32 -45.33
CA THR A 412 -9.27 36.22 -43.89
C THR A 412 -8.14 37.15 -43.44
N ASN A 413 -7.40 37.75 -44.38
CA ASN A 413 -6.21 38.57 -44.10
C ASN A 413 -6.14 39.92 -44.84
N ALA A 414 -7.16 40.25 -45.66
CA ALA A 414 -7.27 41.45 -46.48
C ALA A 414 -6.25 41.60 -47.63
N SER A 415 -5.34 40.63 -47.83
CA SER A 415 -4.41 40.59 -48.96
C SER A 415 -4.80 39.55 -50.01
N ASP A 416 -5.28 38.38 -49.58
CA ASP A 416 -5.65 37.28 -50.47
C ASP A 416 -7.16 37.24 -50.64
N TRP A 417 -7.65 37.51 -51.85
CA TRP A 417 -9.08 37.67 -52.13
C TRP A 417 -9.63 36.55 -53.01
N THR A 418 -10.76 35.98 -52.61
CA THR A 418 -11.47 34.95 -53.36
C THR A 418 -12.81 35.48 -53.86
N ASP A 419 -13.12 35.28 -55.15
CA ASP A 419 -14.41 35.65 -55.74
C ASP A 419 -15.50 34.67 -55.28
N VAL A 420 -16.54 35.18 -54.60
CA VAL A 420 -17.70 34.38 -54.17
C VAL A 420 -18.95 34.70 -54.99
N TYR A 421 -18.94 35.83 -55.69
CA TYR A 421 -20.00 36.22 -56.64
C TYR A 421 -19.43 37.15 -57.72
N THR A 422 -19.96 37.04 -58.95
CA THR A 422 -19.60 37.92 -60.07
C THR A 422 -20.87 38.34 -60.81
N GLN A 423 -21.06 39.65 -60.98
CA GLN A 423 -22.17 40.26 -61.71
C GLN A 423 -21.63 40.99 -62.93
N ALA A 424 -22.14 40.66 -64.13
CA ALA A 424 -21.70 41.25 -65.38
C ALA A 424 -22.58 42.41 -65.90
N TYR A 425 -23.86 42.46 -65.45
CA TYR A 425 -24.84 43.46 -65.88
C TYR A 425 -25.80 43.82 -64.74
N GLY A 426 -25.31 44.46 -63.69
CA GLY A 426 -26.08 45.01 -62.57
C GLY A 426 -26.97 46.17 -63.01
N THR A 427 -28.15 46.28 -62.39
CA THR A 427 -29.15 47.32 -62.68
C THR A 427 -29.18 48.43 -61.62
N GLY A 428 -28.38 48.32 -60.54
CA GLY A 428 -28.46 49.21 -59.37
C GLY A 428 -29.68 48.92 -58.48
N ASN A 429 -29.98 49.86 -57.56
CA ASN A 429 -30.94 49.73 -56.45
C ASN A 429 -30.47 48.79 -55.32
N THR A 430 -31.38 48.25 -54.51
CA THR A 430 -31.03 47.26 -53.48
C THR A 430 -30.87 45.88 -54.11
N GLU A 431 -29.73 45.23 -53.90
CA GLU A 431 -29.40 43.90 -54.41
C GLU A 431 -29.07 42.96 -53.25
N ASP A 432 -29.86 41.89 -53.11
CA ASP A 432 -29.64 40.79 -52.17
C ASP A 432 -28.86 39.66 -52.85
N ILE A 433 -27.66 39.37 -52.34
CA ILE A 433 -26.73 38.41 -52.95
C ILE A 433 -26.40 37.33 -51.92
N THR A 434 -26.74 36.08 -52.25
CA THR A 434 -26.39 34.92 -51.43
C THR A 434 -25.35 34.05 -52.13
N PHE A 435 -24.47 33.43 -51.37
CA PHE A 435 -23.48 32.47 -51.86
C PHE A 435 -23.24 31.37 -50.83
N ASP A 436 -22.56 30.30 -51.24
CA ASP A 436 -22.26 29.18 -50.35
C ASP A 436 -21.51 29.68 -49.08
N PRO A 437 -21.87 29.20 -47.88
CA PRO A 437 -21.27 29.66 -46.64
C PRO A 437 -19.75 29.58 -46.67
N VAL A 438 -19.07 30.71 -46.43
CA VAL A 438 -17.61 30.82 -46.53
C VAL A 438 -17.04 31.51 -45.30
N THR A 439 -15.91 31.02 -44.79
CA THR A 439 -15.23 31.67 -43.67
C THR A 439 -14.50 32.92 -44.15
N ALA A 440 -14.85 34.08 -43.62
CA ALA A 440 -14.25 35.36 -43.97
C ALA A 440 -14.18 36.31 -42.77
N ARG A 441 -13.13 37.13 -42.73
CA ARG A 441 -13.05 38.31 -41.85
C ARG A 441 -13.27 39.61 -42.62
N TYR A 442 -12.88 39.64 -43.89
CA TYR A 442 -13.03 40.79 -44.76
C TYR A 442 -13.95 40.46 -45.93
N VAL A 443 -14.90 41.35 -46.24
CA VAL A 443 -15.85 41.21 -47.36
C VAL A 443 -15.81 42.46 -48.21
N ARG A 444 -15.60 42.31 -49.52
CA ARG A 444 -15.32 43.38 -50.49
C ARG A 444 -16.29 43.38 -51.66
N MET A 445 -16.78 44.55 -52.03
CA MET A 445 -17.34 44.82 -53.35
C MET A 445 -16.24 45.41 -54.24
N HIS A 446 -16.00 44.80 -55.41
CA HIS A 446 -15.00 45.24 -56.38
C HIS A 446 -15.67 45.54 -57.73
N GLY A 447 -15.92 46.82 -57.99
CA GLY A 447 -16.55 47.33 -59.20
C GLY A 447 -15.57 47.44 -60.37
N THR A 448 -15.97 46.95 -61.53
CA THR A 448 -15.15 46.92 -62.76
C THR A 448 -15.76 47.68 -63.94
N GLU A 449 -17.05 48.00 -63.90
CA GLU A 449 -17.70 48.90 -64.87
C GLU A 449 -18.86 49.65 -64.20
N ARG A 450 -18.96 50.97 -64.37
CA ARG A 450 -20.01 51.84 -63.78
C ARG A 450 -21.25 51.93 -64.67
N THR A 451 -22.42 52.19 -64.08
CA THR A 451 -23.68 52.45 -64.81
C THR A 451 -23.82 53.91 -65.29
N THR A 452 -23.03 54.82 -64.73
CA THR A 452 -23.04 56.26 -65.04
C THR A 452 -21.60 56.80 -65.15
N ASP A 453 -21.44 58.07 -65.56
CA ASP A 453 -20.12 58.74 -65.59
C ASP A 453 -19.57 59.07 -64.18
N TYR A 454 -20.41 59.02 -63.15
CA TYR A 454 -20.03 59.22 -61.74
C TYR A 454 -19.39 57.96 -61.13
N GLY A 455 -18.80 58.08 -59.94
CA GLY A 455 -18.14 56.97 -59.23
C GLY A 455 -19.15 56.00 -58.61
N TYR A 456 -18.70 54.81 -58.20
CA TYR A 456 -19.56 53.84 -57.52
C TYR A 456 -20.02 54.41 -56.18
N SER A 457 -21.30 54.29 -55.87
CA SER A 457 -21.84 54.81 -54.63
C SER A 457 -22.87 53.88 -53.97
N LEU A 458 -22.66 53.64 -52.67
CA LEU A 458 -23.46 52.75 -51.84
C LEU A 458 -23.98 53.52 -50.62
N TRP A 459 -25.30 53.54 -50.44
CA TRP A 459 -25.95 54.01 -49.22
C TRP A 459 -25.72 53.05 -48.05
N GLU A 460 -25.64 51.74 -48.31
CA GLU A 460 -25.37 50.73 -47.29
C GLU A 460 -24.87 49.42 -47.94
N PHE A 461 -24.04 48.66 -47.23
CA PHE A 461 -23.50 47.37 -47.61
C PHE A 461 -23.58 46.43 -46.40
N GLU A 462 -24.61 45.60 -46.37
CA GLU A 462 -24.84 44.65 -45.29
C GLU A 462 -24.13 43.31 -45.56
N VAL A 463 -23.60 42.67 -44.51
CA VAL A 463 -23.00 41.33 -44.58
C VAL A 463 -23.74 40.39 -43.64
N PHE A 464 -24.22 39.26 -44.14
CA PHE A 464 -24.97 38.28 -43.36
C PHE A 464 -24.16 37.00 -43.11
N GLY A 465 -24.26 36.47 -41.90
CA GLY A 465 -23.55 35.25 -41.53
C GLY A 465 -23.71 34.89 -40.05
N GLN A 466 -23.04 33.82 -39.63
CA GLN A 466 -22.95 33.39 -38.24
C GLN A 466 -21.49 33.36 -37.80
N THR A 467 -21.21 33.57 -36.51
CA THR A 467 -19.87 33.36 -35.95
C THR A 467 -19.50 31.88 -36.08
N THR A 468 -18.40 31.56 -36.78
CA THR A 468 -17.94 30.17 -36.88
C THR A 468 -17.38 29.72 -35.54
N PRO A 469 -17.73 28.52 -35.02
CA PRO A 469 -17.06 27.98 -33.83
C PRO A 469 -15.59 27.70 -34.14
N LEU A 470 -14.71 28.05 -33.21
CA LEU A 470 -13.31 27.62 -33.20
C LEU A 470 -13.24 26.07 -33.19
N PRO A 471 -12.12 25.45 -33.63
CA PRO A 471 -11.89 24.02 -33.38
C PRO A 471 -12.16 23.75 -31.89
N PRO A 472 -12.84 22.65 -31.52
CA PRO A 472 -13.23 22.43 -30.15
C PRO A 472 -11.98 22.55 -29.27
N LYS A 473 -12.06 23.45 -28.29
CA LYS A 473 -10.94 23.81 -27.43
C LYS A 473 -10.84 22.81 -26.30
N ALA A 474 -9.64 22.27 -26.04
CA ALA A 474 -9.45 21.38 -24.91
C ALA A 474 -9.85 22.09 -23.62
N SER A 475 -10.48 21.38 -22.69
CA SER A 475 -10.88 21.93 -21.41
C SER A 475 -9.65 22.18 -20.55
N ALA A 476 -9.57 23.38 -19.97
CA ALA A 476 -8.47 23.76 -19.10
C ALA A 476 -8.31 22.74 -17.96
N PRO A 477 -7.06 22.37 -17.59
CA PRO A 477 -6.84 21.50 -16.46
C PRO A 477 -7.47 22.05 -15.18
N VAL A 478 -8.11 21.19 -14.40
CA VAL A 478 -8.65 21.48 -13.07
C VAL A 478 -7.68 20.96 -12.03
N PHE A 479 -7.40 21.77 -11.02
CA PHE A 479 -6.53 21.39 -9.92
C PHE A 479 -7.34 20.84 -8.74
N THR A 480 -6.88 19.73 -8.15
CA THR A 480 -7.45 19.14 -6.94
C THR A 480 -6.33 18.78 -5.96
N PRO A 481 -6.26 19.37 -4.75
CA PRO A 481 -7.19 20.33 -4.18
C PRO A 481 -7.13 21.69 -4.90
N VAL A 482 -8.17 22.52 -4.76
CA VAL A 482 -8.24 23.80 -5.48
C VAL A 482 -7.11 24.75 -5.04
N PRO A 483 -6.65 25.68 -5.88
CA PRO A 483 -5.64 26.65 -5.48
C PRO A 483 -6.12 27.50 -4.29
N GLY A 484 -5.25 27.77 -3.33
CA GLY A 484 -5.65 28.40 -2.08
C GLY A 484 -4.53 28.47 -1.05
N THR A 485 -4.87 28.91 0.15
CA THR A 485 -3.93 28.96 1.28
C THR A 485 -4.07 27.69 2.10
N TYR A 486 -2.95 27.02 2.37
CA TYR A 486 -2.87 25.76 3.08
C TYR A 486 -1.84 25.84 4.19
N THR A 487 -2.12 25.19 5.32
CA THR A 487 -1.20 25.13 6.46
C THR A 487 -0.23 23.96 6.37
N SER A 488 -0.26 23.16 5.30
CA SER A 488 0.62 22.01 5.06
C SER A 488 0.84 21.84 3.56
N ALA A 489 1.87 21.07 3.18
CA ALA A 489 2.15 20.74 1.79
C ALA A 489 0.93 20.13 1.09
N GLN A 490 0.69 20.50 -0.17
CA GLN A 490 -0.45 19.99 -0.95
C GLN A 490 0.00 19.02 -2.03
N SER A 491 -0.74 17.93 -2.20
CA SER A 491 -0.59 16.99 -3.31
C SER A 491 -1.63 17.34 -4.37
N VAL A 492 -1.21 18.04 -5.42
CA VAL A 492 -2.10 18.63 -6.43
C VAL A 492 -2.22 17.73 -7.64
N THR A 493 -3.41 17.16 -7.84
CA THR A 493 -3.79 16.43 -9.04
C THR A 493 -4.36 17.35 -10.10
N LEU A 494 -4.02 17.08 -11.35
CA LEU A 494 -4.56 17.77 -12.53
C LEU A 494 -5.46 16.81 -13.31
N THR A 495 -6.64 17.27 -13.69
CA THR A 495 -7.53 16.53 -14.60
C THR A 495 -8.02 17.46 -15.70
N SER A 496 -8.34 16.92 -16.88
CA SER A 496 -9.02 17.67 -17.94
C SER A 496 -10.32 16.96 -18.27
N ALA A 497 -11.38 17.74 -18.47
CA ALA A 497 -12.66 17.21 -18.95
C ALA A 497 -12.57 16.73 -20.41
N THR A 498 -11.49 17.05 -21.14
CA THR A 498 -11.23 16.52 -22.47
C THR A 498 -10.61 15.13 -22.38
N ALA A 499 -11.42 14.10 -22.62
CA ALA A 499 -10.97 12.71 -22.60
C ALA A 499 -9.80 12.47 -23.58
N GLY A 500 -8.75 11.81 -23.09
CA GLY A 500 -7.55 11.53 -23.86
C GLY A 500 -6.63 12.74 -24.12
N ALA A 501 -6.93 13.92 -23.57
CA ALA A 501 -6.01 15.06 -23.64
C ALA A 501 -4.78 14.84 -22.73
N THR A 502 -3.62 15.25 -23.23
CA THR A 502 -2.38 15.27 -22.44
C THR A 502 -2.30 16.59 -21.70
N ILE A 503 -1.99 16.59 -20.40
CA ILE A 503 -1.81 17.84 -19.63
C ILE A 503 -0.33 18.20 -19.59
N LYS A 504 -0.01 19.45 -19.96
CA LYS A 504 1.32 20.06 -19.91
C LYS A 504 1.34 21.10 -18.81
N TYR A 505 2.38 21.15 -17.98
CA TYR A 505 2.43 22.06 -16.85
C TYR A 505 3.83 22.65 -16.58
N THR A 506 3.84 23.71 -15.78
CA THR A 506 5.02 24.40 -15.23
C THR A 506 4.75 24.75 -13.76
N THR A 507 5.79 24.79 -12.94
CA THR A 507 5.72 25.10 -11.49
C THR A 507 6.49 26.37 -11.12
N ASP A 508 7.24 26.94 -12.05
CA ASP A 508 8.01 28.17 -11.90
C ASP A 508 7.20 29.43 -12.26
N GLY A 509 5.91 29.27 -12.59
CA GLY A 509 5.01 30.34 -13.01
C GLY A 509 5.15 30.77 -14.48
N SER A 510 6.03 30.16 -15.27
CA SER A 510 6.10 30.37 -16.72
C SER A 510 4.88 29.77 -17.43
N THR A 511 4.52 30.25 -18.62
CA THR A 511 3.38 29.71 -19.37
C THR A 511 3.76 28.37 -20.01
N PRO A 512 3.02 27.27 -19.76
CA PRO A 512 3.33 25.98 -20.35
C PRO A 512 3.12 25.97 -21.87
N THR A 513 3.93 25.18 -22.56
CA THR A 513 3.87 24.93 -24.01
C THR A 513 3.74 23.43 -24.27
N GLN A 514 3.57 23.00 -25.52
CA GLN A 514 3.54 21.57 -25.87
C GLN A 514 4.85 20.83 -25.50
N ALA A 515 5.96 21.55 -25.40
CA ALA A 515 7.27 21.03 -24.97
C ALA A 515 7.46 20.98 -23.44
N SER A 516 6.53 21.55 -22.66
CA SER A 516 6.59 21.52 -21.18
C SER A 516 6.38 20.10 -20.62
N ALA A 517 6.67 19.94 -19.32
CA ALA A 517 6.54 18.67 -18.62
C ALA A 517 5.11 18.11 -18.75
N THR A 518 5.01 16.81 -19.07
CA THR A 518 3.74 16.09 -19.11
C THR A 518 3.35 15.69 -17.70
N TYR A 519 2.11 15.98 -17.30
CA TYR A 519 1.57 15.54 -16.02
C TYR A 519 1.28 14.02 -16.04
N THR A 520 1.93 13.28 -15.15
CA THR A 520 1.82 11.80 -15.03
C THR A 520 1.42 11.33 -13.64
N GLY A 521 1.29 12.25 -12.67
CA GLY A 521 0.93 11.97 -11.28
C GLY A 521 0.88 13.25 -10.43
N PRO A 522 0.38 13.19 -9.19
CA PRO A 522 0.17 14.36 -8.34
C PRO A 522 1.44 15.23 -8.17
N ILE A 523 1.28 16.55 -8.29
CA ILE A 523 2.34 17.55 -8.10
C ILE A 523 2.42 17.90 -6.61
N GLN A 524 3.57 17.65 -5.98
CA GLN A 524 3.79 18.05 -4.59
C GLN A 524 4.11 19.55 -4.48
N VAL A 525 3.39 20.25 -3.62
CA VAL A 525 3.50 21.70 -3.39
C VAL A 525 3.81 21.96 -1.91
N PRO A 526 5.10 21.86 -1.50
CA PRO A 526 5.51 22.02 -0.10
C PRO A 526 5.71 23.48 0.32
N VAL A 527 5.84 24.39 -0.65
CA VAL A 527 6.01 25.83 -0.45
C VAL A 527 5.09 26.57 -1.40
N THR A 528 4.92 27.88 -1.19
CA THR A 528 4.08 28.69 -2.08
C THR A 528 4.52 28.53 -3.54
N THR A 529 3.66 27.91 -4.35
CA THR A 529 3.97 27.54 -5.74
C THR A 529 2.82 27.94 -6.63
N THR A 530 3.14 28.48 -7.80
CA THR A 530 2.15 28.74 -8.85
C THR A 530 2.29 27.70 -9.94
N ILE A 531 1.30 26.82 -10.04
CA ILE A 531 1.21 25.83 -11.11
C ILE A 531 0.45 26.44 -12.27
N LYS A 532 1.01 26.37 -13.47
CA LYS A 532 0.28 26.66 -14.71
C LYS A 532 0.18 25.40 -15.55
N ALA A 533 -0.98 25.15 -16.15
CA ALA A 533 -1.21 23.95 -16.94
C ALA A 533 -2.11 24.21 -18.16
N ILE A 534 -1.86 23.49 -19.25
CA ILE A 534 -2.72 23.42 -20.44
C ILE A 534 -3.04 21.96 -20.76
N ALA A 535 -4.20 21.70 -21.33
CA ALA A 535 -4.56 20.42 -21.93
C ALA A 535 -4.35 20.52 -23.45
N VAL A 536 -3.68 19.52 -24.02
CA VAL A 536 -3.35 19.45 -25.45
C VAL A 536 -3.88 18.15 -26.05
N LYS A 537 -4.45 18.23 -27.26
CA LYS A 537 -4.95 17.07 -28.01
C LYS A 537 -4.79 17.32 -29.52
N PRO A 538 -4.29 16.36 -30.33
CA PRO A 538 -3.92 16.60 -31.74
C PRO A 538 -5.00 17.16 -32.70
N ASP A 539 -6.28 17.09 -32.32
CA ASP A 539 -7.45 17.50 -33.09
C ASP A 539 -8.19 18.73 -32.49
N MET A 540 -7.63 19.35 -31.45
CA MET A 540 -8.24 20.45 -30.69
C MET A 540 -7.29 21.63 -30.60
N THR A 541 -7.84 22.83 -30.35
CA THR A 541 -7.00 23.94 -29.90
C THR A 541 -6.60 23.74 -28.44
N ASP A 542 -5.35 24.06 -28.08
CA ASP A 542 -4.85 23.98 -26.71
C ASP A 542 -5.80 24.73 -25.76
N SER A 543 -5.97 24.19 -24.55
CA SER A 543 -6.84 24.83 -23.56
C SER A 543 -6.37 26.23 -23.17
N GLU A 544 -7.20 26.98 -22.45
CA GLU A 544 -6.69 28.13 -21.68
C GLU A 544 -5.66 27.64 -20.66
N VAL A 545 -4.72 28.52 -20.31
CA VAL A 545 -3.74 28.25 -19.25
C VAL A 545 -4.47 28.29 -17.91
N ALA A 546 -4.73 27.12 -17.33
CA ALA A 546 -5.15 27.01 -15.95
C ALA A 546 -4.00 27.48 -15.06
N THR A 547 -4.27 28.40 -14.12
CA THR A 547 -3.27 28.89 -13.18
C THR A 547 -3.78 28.68 -11.76
N GLY A 548 -2.96 28.05 -10.92
CA GLY A 548 -3.27 27.80 -9.52
C GLY A 548 -2.11 28.18 -8.62
N THR A 549 -2.30 29.20 -7.78
CA THR A 549 -1.35 29.52 -6.71
C THR A 549 -1.77 28.83 -5.42
N TYR A 550 -0.89 27.97 -4.92
CA TYR A 550 -1.00 27.34 -3.63
C TYR A 550 -0.09 28.09 -2.69
N THR A 551 -0.65 28.79 -1.72
CA THR A 551 0.12 29.49 -0.69
C THR A 551 0.26 28.57 0.50
N ILE A 552 1.48 28.13 0.83
CA ILE A 552 1.70 27.26 1.99
C ILE A 552 2.13 28.16 3.15
N THR A 553 1.27 28.30 4.16
CA THR A 553 1.50 29.06 5.40
C THR A 553 1.98 28.19 6.57
N ALA A 554 2.45 26.98 6.26
CA ALA A 554 3.16 26.15 7.21
C ALA A 554 4.36 26.94 7.77
N PHE A 555 4.55 26.89 9.09
CA PHE A 555 5.81 27.35 9.67
C PHE A 555 6.90 26.33 9.34
N LYS A 556 8.16 26.75 9.21
CA LYS A 556 9.16 25.88 8.59
C LYS A 556 9.93 25.02 9.58
N VAL A 557 10.23 23.79 9.20
CA VAL A 557 11.38 23.07 9.78
C VAL A 557 12.68 23.70 9.28
N VAL A 558 13.70 23.74 10.15
CA VAL A 558 14.93 24.51 9.93
C VAL A 558 16.15 23.61 9.86
N SER A 559 16.32 22.71 10.82
CA SER A 559 17.45 21.78 10.88
C SER A 559 16.99 20.40 11.32
N PRO A 560 17.49 19.30 10.73
CA PRO A 560 18.40 19.26 9.58
C PRO A 560 17.82 19.94 8.33
N VAL A 561 18.67 20.63 7.56
CA VAL A 561 18.21 21.29 6.33
C VAL A 561 17.77 20.23 5.32
N ASN A 562 16.81 20.58 4.46
CA ASN A 562 16.26 19.60 3.52
C ASN A 562 17.35 19.03 2.59
N GLY A 563 17.47 17.69 2.55
CA GLY A 563 18.50 16.96 1.82
C GLY A 563 19.84 16.83 2.55
N GLN A 564 19.96 17.29 3.81
CA GLN A 564 21.19 17.17 4.57
C GLN A 564 21.55 15.70 4.85
N MET A 565 22.81 15.37 4.68
CA MET A 565 23.39 14.09 5.07
C MET A 565 24.07 14.26 6.44
N VAL A 566 23.46 13.72 7.50
CA VAL A 566 23.96 13.83 8.88
C VAL A 566 24.98 12.72 9.12
N THR A 567 26.22 13.11 9.42
CA THR A 567 27.40 12.23 9.51
C THR A 567 28.11 12.28 10.86
N THR A 568 27.62 13.06 11.81
CA THR A 568 28.29 13.36 13.08
C THR A 568 27.57 12.84 14.32
N THR A 569 26.27 12.55 14.22
CA THR A 569 25.47 12.02 15.33
C THR A 569 24.30 11.18 14.83
N ARG A 570 23.87 10.20 15.66
CA ARG A 570 22.61 9.46 15.48
C ARG A 570 21.40 10.15 16.10
N THR A 571 21.61 11.23 16.86
CA THR A 571 20.54 11.99 17.53
C THR A 571 20.57 13.46 17.09
N PRO A 572 20.37 13.75 15.79
CA PRO A 572 20.40 15.12 15.30
C PRO A 572 19.34 15.98 16.01
N THR A 573 19.70 17.23 16.30
CA THR A 573 18.75 18.21 16.83
C THR A 573 17.82 18.68 15.71
N LEU A 574 16.53 18.39 15.89
CA LEU A 574 15.42 18.85 15.06
C LEU A 574 14.99 20.24 15.53
N THR A 575 14.95 21.22 14.64
CA THR A 575 14.57 22.62 14.97
C THR A 575 13.59 23.18 13.95
N TRP A 576 12.69 24.07 14.40
CA TRP A 576 11.66 24.69 13.55
C TRP A 576 11.43 26.16 13.93
N GLU A 577 10.78 26.92 13.06
CA GLU A 577 10.38 28.29 13.33
C GLU A 577 9.23 28.33 14.35
N PRO A 578 9.21 29.28 15.32
CA PRO A 578 8.10 29.41 16.24
C PRO A 578 6.80 29.79 15.51
N LYS A 579 5.70 29.13 15.86
CA LYS A 579 4.34 29.48 15.42
C LYS A 579 3.66 30.35 16.47
N ALA A 580 3.23 31.55 16.09
CA ALA A 580 2.51 32.47 16.97
C ALA A 580 1.24 31.82 17.55
N GLY A 581 1.05 31.93 18.86
CA GLY A 581 -0.10 31.36 19.58
C GLY A 581 0.05 29.88 19.95
N ALA A 582 1.09 29.19 19.49
CA ALA A 582 1.35 27.80 19.88
C ALA A 582 1.78 27.72 21.36
N VAL A 583 1.19 26.78 22.09
CA VAL A 583 1.55 26.46 23.48
C VAL A 583 2.37 25.18 23.58
N LYS A 584 2.31 24.30 22.57
CA LYS A 584 3.14 23.10 22.42
C LYS A 584 3.30 22.68 20.96
N TYR A 585 4.22 21.77 20.71
CA TYR A 585 4.54 21.20 19.41
C TYR A 585 4.63 19.68 19.50
N GLU A 586 3.99 18.97 18.56
CA GLU A 586 4.13 17.51 18.37
C GLU A 586 5.11 17.26 17.21
N VAL A 587 6.13 16.44 17.41
CA VAL A 587 7.15 16.15 16.38
C VAL A 587 6.94 14.74 15.84
N TRP A 588 6.90 14.62 14.51
CA TRP A 588 6.57 13.39 13.80
C TRP A 588 7.70 13.02 12.84
N VAL A 589 8.17 11.77 12.90
CA VAL A 589 9.27 11.24 12.08
C VAL A 589 8.87 9.88 11.53
N ASN A 590 9.21 9.58 10.29
CA ASN A 590 8.96 8.25 9.70
C ASN A 590 9.94 7.19 10.24
N LEU A 591 9.59 6.48 11.32
CA LEU A 591 10.42 5.41 11.88
C LEU A 591 10.13 4.06 11.21
N THR A 592 10.67 2.96 11.74
CA THR A 592 10.87 1.73 10.95
C THR A 592 9.82 0.63 11.13
N ARG A 593 8.82 0.73 12.03
CA ARG A 593 7.79 -0.33 12.13
C ARG A 593 6.48 0.00 12.88
N ASN A 594 6.52 0.73 13.99
CA ASN A 594 5.43 0.72 14.99
C ASN A 594 4.06 1.25 14.47
N ASP A 595 4.03 1.82 13.27
CA ASP A 595 2.90 2.47 12.62
C ASP A 595 2.56 1.88 11.24
N TYR A 596 3.17 0.75 10.86
CA TYR A 596 2.93 0.14 9.55
C TYR A 596 1.64 -0.69 9.57
N ASP A 597 0.58 -0.16 8.96
CA ASP A 597 -0.57 -0.97 8.53
C ASP A 597 -0.25 -1.60 7.18
N TRP A 598 0.14 -2.88 7.20
CA TRP A 598 0.47 -3.66 6.02
C TRP A 598 -0.68 -3.77 5.01
N ASN A 599 -1.94 -3.67 5.45
CA ASN A 599 -3.11 -3.73 4.57
C ASN A 599 -3.37 -2.39 3.88
N ALA A 600 -2.92 -1.28 4.47
CA ALA A 600 -3.12 0.04 3.90
C ALA A 600 -2.15 0.29 2.74
N PRO A 601 -2.64 0.63 1.54
CA PRO A 601 -1.79 1.04 0.44
C PRO A 601 -1.09 2.38 0.73
N GLY A 602 0.01 2.61 0.00
CA GLY A 602 0.79 3.85 0.07
C GLY A 602 2.21 3.62 0.58
N ASN A 603 3.10 4.52 0.18
CA ASN A 603 4.53 4.43 0.45
C ASN A 603 4.82 4.37 1.95
N LEU A 604 5.61 3.37 2.37
CA LEU A 604 5.99 3.19 3.77
C LEU A 604 6.83 4.37 4.31
N LEU A 605 7.53 5.11 3.45
CA LEU A 605 8.24 6.33 3.83
C LEU A 605 7.31 7.47 4.24
N ASP A 606 6.03 7.39 3.92
CA ASP A 606 5.01 8.40 4.27
C ASP A 606 4.21 8.03 5.54
N ARG A 607 4.67 7.01 6.29
CA ARG A 607 4.14 6.65 7.61
C ARG A 607 4.97 7.36 8.68
N PHE A 608 4.31 8.05 9.61
CA PHE A 608 4.97 8.88 10.62
C PHE A 608 4.57 8.50 12.03
N THR A 609 5.57 8.40 12.90
CA THR A 609 5.43 8.16 14.33
C THR A 609 5.66 9.47 15.09
N LYS A 610 4.82 9.78 16.08
CA LYS A 610 5.07 10.91 16.98
C LYS A 610 6.24 10.56 17.91
N VAL A 611 7.32 11.31 17.83
CA VAL A 611 8.56 11.04 18.60
C VAL A 611 8.75 11.97 19.80
N ALA A 612 8.06 13.12 19.82
CA ALA A 612 8.15 14.07 20.93
C ALA A 612 6.94 15.00 21.02
N GLU A 613 6.74 15.56 22.21
CA GLU A 613 5.86 16.70 22.46
C GLU A 613 6.60 17.70 23.34
N VAL A 614 6.80 18.94 22.87
CA VAL A 614 7.65 19.94 23.55
C VAL A 614 7.02 21.33 23.50
N THR A 615 7.42 22.22 24.42
CA THR A 615 7.01 23.63 24.42
C THR A 615 7.99 24.56 23.69
N GLY A 616 9.25 24.13 23.54
CA GLY A 616 10.28 24.82 22.76
C GLY A 616 10.19 24.53 21.27
N THR A 617 11.09 25.13 20.48
CA THR A 617 11.17 24.95 19.02
C THR A 617 12.31 24.04 18.58
N GLN A 618 12.74 23.14 19.47
CA GLN A 618 13.80 22.18 19.21
C GLN A 618 13.60 20.90 20.02
N VAL A 619 14.02 19.77 19.46
CA VAL A 619 14.11 18.47 20.17
C VAL A 619 15.22 17.64 19.55
N ASN A 620 15.90 16.81 20.34
CA ASN A 620 16.80 15.81 19.76
C ASN A 620 15.96 14.63 19.22
N ALA A 621 16.27 14.19 18.00
CA ALA A 621 15.68 12.98 17.47
C ALA A 621 16.03 11.76 18.37
N PRO A 622 15.18 10.71 18.41
CA PRO A 622 15.60 9.42 18.95
C PRO A 622 16.85 8.91 18.23
N SER A 623 17.55 7.92 18.79
CA SER A 623 18.71 7.34 18.12
C SER A 623 18.31 6.73 16.77
N LEU A 624 18.80 7.34 15.69
CA LEU A 624 18.47 6.97 14.31
C LEU A 624 19.47 5.94 13.76
N VAL A 625 18.94 4.97 13.03
CA VAL A 625 19.74 3.99 12.27
C VAL A 625 20.22 4.59 10.95
N ASP A 626 21.23 3.97 10.33
CA ASP A 626 21.70 4.40 9.02
C ASP A 626 20.60 4.23 7.98
N ARG A 627 20.21 5.33 7.34
CA ARG A 627 19.10 5.39 6.38
C ARG A 627 19.18 6.66 5.54
N TRP A 628 18.72 6.57 4.29
CA TRP A 628 18.86 7.63 3.29
C TRP A 628 17.72 8.65 3.34
N THR A 629 16.56 8.27 3.87
CA THR A 629 15.36 9.09 3.88
C THR A 629 14.70 9.08 5.25
N TYR A 630 14.93 10.11 6.05
CA TYR A 630 14.08 10.52 7.16
C TYR A 630 13.20 11.68 6.72
N LYS A 631 11.89 11.48 6.73
CA LYS A 631 10.88 12.54 6.60
C LYS A 631 10.38 12.90 7.99
N TRP A 632 10.19 14.18 8.23
CA TRP A 632 9.69 14.66 9.50
C TRP A 632 8.90 15.97 9.37
N TYR A 633 7.98 16.21 10.30
CA TYR A 633 7.23 17.45 10.41
C TYR A 633 6.85 17.73 11.86
N VAL A 634 6.36 18.93 12.11
CA VAL A 634 5.95 19.41 13.42
C VAL A 634 4.50 19.88 13.36
N VAL A 635 3.71 19.61 14.39
CA VAL A 635 2.35 20.13 14.56
C VAL A 635 2.34 21.10 15.74
N ALA A 636 2.15 22.38 15.46
CA ALA A 636 1.91 23.39 16.48
C ALA A 636 0.47 23.27 17.01
N VAL A 637 0.31 23.28 18.33
CA VAL A 637 -1.00 23.26 19.02
C VAL A 637 -1.16 24.57 19.78
N ASP A 638 -2.23 25.32 19.51
CA ASP A 638 -2.52 26.58 20.20
C ASP A 638 -3.22 26.38 21.55
N GLY A 639 -3.41 27.46 22.31
CA GLY A 639 -4.07 27.43 23.62
C GLY A 639 -5.55 27.01 23.60
N SER A 640 -6.16 26.91 22.41
CA SER A 640 -7.53 26.41 22.20
C SER A 640 -7.56 24.97 21.67
N GLY A 641 -6.39 24.33 21.48
CA GLY A 641 -6.27 22.98 20.95
C GLY A 641 -6.25 22.87 19.42
N ASN A 642 -6.26 23.98 18.68
CA ASN A 642 -6.19 23.92 17.21
C ASN A 642 -4.79 23.50 16.75
N LYS A 643 -4.73 22.71 15.68
CA LYS A 643 -3.48 22.15 15.13
C LYS A 643 -3.09 22.82 13.81
N SER A 644 -1.81 23.13 13.64
CA SER A 644 -1.20 23.61 12.39
C SER A 644 0.08 22.85 12.12
N GLN A 645 0.26 22.32 10.90
CA GLN A 645 1.46 21.55 10.53
C GLN A 645 2.58 22.46 10.00
N SER A 646 3.83 22.01 10.12
CA SER A 646 4.97 22.53 9.36
C SER A 646 5.02 21.95 7.95
N ASP A 647 5.97 22.44 7.14
CA ASP A 647 6.45 21.69 5.97
C ASP A 647 7.12 20.37 6.41
N ILE A 648 7.25 19.43 5.47
CA ILE A 648 7.94 18.16 5.71
C ILE A 648 9.40 18.35 5.33
N GLY A 649 10.30 18.20 6.31
CA GLY A 649 11.73 18.14 6.08
C GLY A 649 12.17 16.73 5.73
N GLN A 650 13.22 16.62 4.91
CA GLN A 650 13.89 15.37 4.61
C GLN A 650 15.38 15.46 4.92
N PHE A 651 15.96 14.43 5.53
CA PHE A 651 17.41 14.31 5.72
C PHE A 651 17.83 12.84 5.72
N SER A 652 19.13 12.58 5.66
CA SER A 652 19.72 11.24 5.78
C SER A 652 20.56 11.16 7.05
N VAL A 653 20.70 9.97 7.61
CA VAL A 653 21.69 9.68 8.67
C VAL A 653 22.59 8.57 8.16
N TYR A 654 23.89 8.83 8.12
CA TYR A 654 24.86 7.80 7.77
C TYR A 654 26.11 7.96 8.61
N LEU A 655 26.27 7.06 9.58
CA LEU A 655 27.45 6.96 10.44
C LEU A 655 27.93 5.50 10.42
N PRO A 656 28.56 5.06 9.31
CA PRO A 656 29.00 3.68 9.17
C PRO A 656 30.06 3.35 10.22
N TYR A 657 30.02 2.11 10.71
CA TYR A 657 31.16 1.52 11.40
C TYR A 657 32.16 1.05 10.35
N ILE A 658 33.37 1.57 10.40
CA ILE A 658 34.46 1.23 9.48
C ILE A 658 35.68 0.89 10.33
N GLU A 659 36.22 -0.30 10.11
CA GLU A 659 37.44 -0.76 10.76
C GLU A 659 38.52 -1.10 9.73
N GLN A 660 39.76 -1.15 10.20
CA GLN A 660 40.88 -1.58 9.37
C GLN A 660 40.82 -3.10 9.21
N VAL A 661 40.72 -3.56 7.97
CA VAL A 661 40.75 -4.97 7.58
C VAL A 661 42.09 -5.26 6.88
N ASP A 662 42.59 -6.50 6.95
CA ASP A 662 43.79 -6.93 6.20
C ASP A 662 43.43 -7.28 4.74
N ASP A 663 42.92 -6.29 4.00
CA ASP A 663 42.46 -6.39 2.62
C ASP A 663 43.31 -5.55 1.65
N GLY A 664 44.43 -5.01 2.13
CA GLY A 664 45.31 -4.14 1.36
C GLY A 664 44.78 -2.72 1.10
N VAL A 665 43.70 -2.30 1.76
CA VAL A 665 43.11 -0.95 1.67
C VAL A 665 43.41 -0.17 2.95
N ASN A 666 44.02 1.00 2.81
CA ASN A 666 44.37 1.84 3.96
C ASN A 666 43.16 2.67 4.45
N MET A 667 43.11 2.94 5.75
CA MET A 667 42.21 3.93 6.33
C MET A 667 42.85 5.32 6.36
N ILE A 668 42.19 6.31 5.76
CA ILE A 668 42.62 7.72 5.77
C ILE A 668 41.43 8.58 6.20
N ASN A 669 41.61 9.37 7.27
CA ASN A 669 40.56 10.24 7.83
C ASN A 669 39.22 9.53 8.08
N GLY A 670 39.25 8.26 8.50
CA GLY A 670 38.05 7.47 8.74
C GLY A 670 37.30 7.04 7.47
N SER A 671 37.94 7.09 6.29
CA SER A 671 37.45 6.56 5.03
C SER A 671 38.43 5.53 4.46
N ARG A 672 37.95 4.64 3.59
CA ARG A 672 38.76 3.60 2.94
C ARG A 672 39.36 4.14 1.63
N ASP A 673 40.69 4.04 1.48
CA ASP A 673 41.44 4.39 0.26
C ASP A 673 41.30 3.27 -0.78
N LEU A 674 40.10 3.15 -1.35
CA LEU A 674 39.68 2.02 -2.18
C LEU A 674 40.55 1.83 -3.43
N ASN A 675 41.09 2.91 -3.98
CA ASN A 675 42.01 2.85 -5.13
C ASN A 675 43.50 2.71 -4.75
N LYS A 676 43.83 2.82 -3.45
CA LYS A 676 45.16 2.64 -2.84
C LYS A 676 46.20 3.66 -3.31
N ASN A 677 45.79 4.90 -3.57
CA ASN A 677 46.71 5.94 -4.04
C ASN A 677 47.19 6.88 -2.91
N GLY A 678 46.75 6.67 -1.68
CA GLY A 678 47.11 7.48 -0.52
C GLY A 678 46.29 8.76 -0.34
N THR A 679 45.21 8.94 -1.10
CA THR A 679 44.32 10.10 -1.02
C THR A 679 42.86 9.69 -1.11
N ILE A 680 41.99 10.32 -0.31
CA ILE A 680 40.55 10.03 -0.35
C ILE A 680 39.86 10.89 -1.40
N GLU A 681 39.20 10.25 -2.34
CA GLU A 681 38.43 10.91 -3.39
C GLU A 681 36.95 11.06 -3.06
N PRO A 682 36.22 11.89 -3.81
CA PRO A 682 34.81 12.11 -3.50
C PRO A 682 33.99 10.82 -3.39
N TYR A 683 34.24 9.79 -4.20
CA TYR A 683 33.54 8.51 -4.10
C TYR A 683 33.93 7.65 -2.89
N GLU A 684 35.11 7.86 -2.32
CA GLU A 684 35.62 7.13 -1.14
C GLU A 684 35.19 7.80 0.17
N ASP A 685 34.94 9.11 0.15
CA ASP A 685 34.44 9.83 1.31
C ASP A 685 32.93 9.59 1.51
N TRP A 686 32.61 8.68 2.42
CA TRP A 686 31.25 8.36 2.82
C TRP A 686 30.45 9.54 3.35
N ARG A 687 31.11 10.66 3.69
CA ARG A 687 30.48 11.91 4.13
C ARG A 687 29.85 12.71 2.99
N ASN A 688 30.15 12.36 1.74
CA ASN A 688 29.53 12.97 0.58
C ASN A 688 28.16 12.33 0.29
N PRO A 689 27.19 13.10 -0.25
CA PRO A 689 25.96 12.53 -0.79
C PRO A 689 26.26 11.46 -1.85
N ILE A 690 25.45 10.39 -1.91
CA ILE A 690 25.62 9.28 -2.87
C ILE A 690 25.75 9.79 -4.32
N SER A 691 25.02 10.83 -4.71
CA SER A 691 25.11 11.41 -6.05
C SER A 691 26.51 11.92 -6.39
N VAL A 692 27.17 12.62 -5.46
CA VAL A 692 28.54 13.12 -5.63
C VAL A 692 29.51 11.95 -5.76
N ARG A 693 29.35 10.94 -4.92
CA ARG A 693 30.19 9.73 -4.94
C ARG A 693 30.05 8.98 -6.26
N LEU A 694 28.82 8.85 -6.74
CA LEU A 694 28.48 8.13 -7.96
C LEU A 694 28.99 8.86 -9.22
N ASP A 695 28.87 10.19 -9.27
CA ASP A 695 29.37 11.00 -10.38
C ASP A 695 30.90 10.89 -10.52
N ASP A 696 31.62 10.98 -9.40
CA ASP A 696 33.08 10.84 -9.36
C ASP A 696 33.51 9.42 -9.75
N LEU A 697 32.91 8.38 -9.16
CA LEU A 697 33.23 6.99 -9.51
C LEU A 697 32.99 6.70 -11.00
N MET A 698 31.81 7.06 -11.53
CA MET A 698 31.46 6.84 -12.94
C MET A 698 32.43 7.53 -13.91
N SER A 699 32.96 8.69 -13.54
CA SER A 699 33.94 9.42 -14.37
C SER A 699 35.31 8.73 -14.43
N ARG A 700 35.62 7.90 -13.43
CA ARG A 700 36.89 7.18 -13.30
C ARG A 700 36.85 5.79 -13.96
N MET A 701 35.67 5.24 -14.21
CA MET A 701 35.51 3.89 -14.76
C MET A 701 35.76 3.85 -16.27
N THR A 702 36.52 2.85 -16.68
CA THR A 702 36.66 2.43 -18.08
C THR A 702 35.37 1.77 -18.59
N THR A 703 35.21 1.70 -19.92
CA THR A 703 34.11 0.94 -20.54
C THR A 703 34.06 -0.51 -20.07
N GLU A 704 35.21 -1.15 -19.92
CA GLU A 704 35.30 -2.53 -19.44
C GLU A 704 34.79 -2.66 -17.99
N GLU A 705 35.24 -1.79 -17.08
CA GLU A 705 34.77 -1.78 -15.69
C GLU A 705 33.26 -1.53 -15.61
N LYS A 706 32.74 -0.63 -16.44
CA LYS A 706 31.30 -0.34 -16.55
C LYS A 706 30.52 -1.58 -16.98
N ILE A 707 30.87 -2.19 -18.10
CA ILE A 707 30.12 -3.34 -18.64
C ILE A 707 30.13 -4.51 -17.65
N ASN A 708 31.26 -4.80 -17.00
CA ASN A 708 31.33 -5.91 -16.04
C ASN A 708 30.39 -5.75 -14.84
N GLN A 709 30.00 -4.53 -14.46
CA GLN A 709 29.01 -4.31 -13.39
C GLN A 709 27.62 -4.87 -13.72
N LEU A 710 27.34 -5.19 -14.99
CA LEU A 710 26.04 -5.69 -15.45
C LEU A 710 25.94 -7.22 -15.44
N PHE A 711 27.01 -7.92 -15.02
CA PHE A 711 27.12 -9.38 -15.13
C PHE A 711 27.50 -10.05 -13.81
N PHE A 712 27.31 -11.38 -13.80
CA PHE A 712 27.71 -12.26 -12.74
C PHE A 712 29.14 -12.78 -12.95
N SER A 713 29.79 -13.16 -11.86
CA SER A 713 31.02 -13.94 -11.84
C SER A 713 30.73 -15.36 -11.33
N PRO A 714 31.49 -16.38 -11.78
CA PRO A 714 31.49 -17.70 -11.16
C PRO A 714 31.82 -17.64 -9.66
N GLU A 715 31.23 -18.54 -8.87
CA GLU A 715 31.57 -18.74 -7.45
C GLU A 715 32.84 -19.60 -7.31
N SER A 716 33.99 -19.03 -7.68
CA SER A 716 35.30 -19.68 -7.56
C SER A 716 36.38 -18.61 -7.41
N LEU A 717 37.31 -18.76 -6.47
CA LEU A 717 38.39 -17.79 -6.30
C LEU A 717 39.29 -17.73 -7.53
N ASP A 718 39.59 -18.87 -8.14
CA ASP A 718 40.42 -18.95 -9.35
C ASP A 718 39.69 -18.41 -10.59
N GLY A 719 38.37 -18.63 -10.65
CA GLY A 719 37.50 -18.14 -11.73
C GLY A 719 36.87 -16.76 -11.49
N LEU A 720 37.21 -16.08 -10.39
CA LEU A 720 36.58 -14.84 -9.97
C LEU A 720 36.89 -13.72 -10.97
N ASN A 721 35.86 -13.19 -11.62
CA ASN A 721 35.95 -11.91 -12.31
C ASN A 721 35.77 -10.80 -11.29
N GLU A 722 36.88 -10.25 -10.82
CA GLU A 722 36.92 -9.23 -9.79
C GLU A 722 36.24 -7.90 -10.20
N LYS A 723 36.03 -7.66 -11.50
CA LYS A 723 35.32 -6.48 -12.03
C LYS A 723 33.81 -6.67 -12.07
N ALA A 724 33.31 -7.88 -11.82
CA ALA A 724 31.89 -8.21 -11.96
C ALA A 724 31.01 -7.42 -10.98
N GLY A 725 29.76 -7.20 -11.37
CA GLY A 725 28.78 -6.57 -10.48
C GLY A 725 28.36 -7.52 -9.35
N TYR A 726 28.20 -8.80 -9.70
CA TYR A 726 27.48 -9.78 -8.91
C TYR A 726 28.20 -11.13 -8.87
N VAL A 727 27.95 -11.90 -7.82
CA VAL A 727 28.18 -13.35 -7.77
C VAL A 727 26.88 -14.01 -7.31
N PHE A 728 26.50 -15.10 -7.97
CA PHE A 728 25.48 -15.99 -7.43
C PHE A 728 26.18 -16.95 -6.47
N SER A 729 25.88 -16.86 -5.18
CA SER A 729 26.54 -17.65 -4.15
C SER A 729 25.60 -18.69 -3.53
N TYR A 730 26.11 -19.91 -3.39
CA TYR A 730 25.47 -20.97 -2.62
C TYR A 730 25.64 -20.76 -1.09
N GLY A 731 26.54 -19.87 -0.67
CA GLY A 731 26.80 -19.55 0.74
C GLY A 731 27.76 -20.51 1.42
N THR A 732 28.79 -20.98 0.70
CA THR A 732 29.86 -21.82 1.28
C THR A 732 30.77 -21.01 2.20
N THR A 733 31.37 -21.67 3.20
CA THR A 733 31.70 -21.01 4.47
C THR A 733 32.84 -19.98 4.47
N HIS A 734 33.60 -19.80 3.39
CA HIS A 734 34.62 -18.73 3.31
C HIS A 734 34.75 -18.02 1.96
N PHE A 735 34.06 -18.49 0.92
CA PHE A 735 34.26 -17.94 -0.43
C PHE A 735 33.94 -16.44 -0.51
N MET A 736 32.85 -15.96 0.10
CA MET A 736 32.42 -14.57 -0.07
C MET A 736 33.41 -13.58 0.54
N THR A 737 33.83 -13.81 1.79
CA THR A 737 34.83 -12.98 2.46
C THR A 737 36.16 -13.03 1.71
N ASP A 738 36.64 -14.21 1.32
CA ASP A 738 37.89 -14.36 0.57
C ASP A 738 37.83 -13.69 -0.80
N ALA A 739 36.71 -13.83 -1.51
CA ALA A 739 36.47 -13.19 -2.80
C ALA A 739 36.44 -11.67 -2.64
N GLN A 740 35.81 -11.15 -1.60
CA GLN A 740 35.75 -9.72 -1.35
C GLN A 740 37.11 -9.15 -0.91
N ILE A 741 37.90 -9.88 -0.13
CA ILE A 741 39.30 -9.54 0.17
C ILE A 741 40.11 -9.50 -1.12
N LYS A 742 39.99 -10.52 -1.97
CA LYS A 742 40.67 -10.58 -3.28
C LYS A 742 40.30 -9.36 -4.13
N VAL A 743 39.00 -9.09 -4.33
CA VAL A 743 38.49 -7.91 -5.04
C VAL A 743 39.08 -6.63 -4.47
N SER A 744 39.08 -6.47 -3.15
CA SER A 744 39.60 -5.28 -2.47
C SER A 744 41.10 -5.11 -2.73
N ARG A 745 41.89 -6.19 -2.77
CA ARG A 745 43.34 -6.15 -3.04
C ARG A 745 43.67 -5.83 -4.49
N THR A 746 42.90 -6.35 -5.44
CA THR A 746 43.29 -6.37 -6.86
C THR A 746 42.53 -5.36 -7.72
N GLN A 747 41.28 -5.00 -7.39
CA GLN A 747 40.54 -4.00 -8.14
C GLN A 747 41.16 -2.61 -8.02
N ARG A 748 41.15 -1.89 -9.13
CA ARG A 748 41.72 -0.55 -9.25
C ARG A 748 40.91 0.53 -8.54
N LEU A 749 39.58 0.41 -8.54
CA LEU A 749 38.64 1.38 -7.94
C LEU A 749 37.95 0.84 -6.68
N GLY A 750 38.38 -0.33 -6.19
CA GLY A 750 37.80 -0.99 -5.01
C GLY A 750 36.28 -1.17 -5.03
N ILE A 751 35.66 -1.32 -6.22
CA ILE A 751 34.22 -1.53 -6.34
C ILE A 751 33.87 -2.92 -5.79
N PRO A 752 33.00 -3.03 -4.76
CA PRO A 752 32.68 -4.31 -4.15
C PRO A 752 31.74 -5.16 -5.03
N ILE A 753 31.77 -6.48 -4.83
CA ILE A 753 30.86 -7.42 -5.48
C ILE A 753 29.61 -7.61 -4.62
N ALA A 754 28.44 -7.73 -5.25
CA ALA A 754 27.22 -8.13 -4.56
C ALA A 754 27.03 -9.66 -4.63
N PHE A 755 26.96 -10.33 -3.48
CA PHE A 755 26.67 -11.75 -3.35
C PHE A 755 25.16 -11.96 -3.22
N THR A 756 24.59 -12.71 -4.14
CA THR A 756 23.15 -12.91 -4.26
C THR A 756 22.82 -14.38 -4.44
N GLY A 757 21.59 -14.78 -4.15
CA GLY A 757 21.16 -16.15 -4.41
C GLY A 757 19.72 -16.42 -3.99
N ASP A 758 19.22 -17.60 -4.33
CA ASP A 758 17.85 -17.99 -4.01
C ASP A 758 17.73 -18.47 -2.56
N LYS A 759 17.37 -17.54 -1.66
CA LYS A 759 16.95 -17.81 -0.29
C LYS A 759 15.47 -17.44 -0.20
N ILE A 760 14.60 -18.36 -0.61
CA ILE A 760 13.19 -18.07 -0.87
C ILE A 760 12.39 -17.91 0.43
N HIS A 761 12.65 -18.76 1.41
CA HIS A 761 11.88 -18.82 2.65
C HIS A 761 12.78 -19.04 3.88
N GLY A 762 13.82 -18.21 3.99
CA GLY A 762 14.87 -18.33 5.00
C GLY A 762 16.22 -18.70 4.38
N TRP A 763 17.25 -18.70 5.22
CA TRP A 763 18.60 -19.11 4.83
C TRP A 763 19.07 -20.31 5.65
N LYS A 764 19.74 -20.10 6.79
CA LYS A 764 20.16 -21.22 7.66
C LYS A 764 18.95 -21.73 8.42
N THR A 765 18.25 -20.83 9.09
CA THR A 765 16.94 -21.11 9.68
C THR A 765 15.85 -20.82 8.65
N VAL A 766 15.03 -21.83 8.39
CA VAL A 766 14.09 -21.90 7.26
C VAL A 766 12.66 -21.89 7.78
N PHE A 767 11.91 -20.83 7.47
CA PHE A 767 10.50 -20.65 7.83
C PHE A 767 9.57 -21.33 6.81
N PRO A 768 8.23 -21.37 7.00
CA PRO A 768 7.33 -21.89 5.98
C PRO A 768 7.44 -21.14 4.63
N THR A 769 7.20 -21.84 3.53
CA THR A 769 7.10 -21.19 2.20
C THR A 769 6.04 -20.07 2.15
N GLY A 770 6.01 -19.26 1.09
CA GLY A 770 5.07 -18.15 0.96
C GLY A 770 3.60 -18.55 1.15
N LEU A 771 3.20 -19.74 0.69
CA LEU A 771 1.86 -20.30 0.96
C LEU A 771 1.64 -20.60 2.45
N GLY A 772 2.65 -21.18 3.11
CA GLY A 772 2.60 -21.47 4.54
C GLY A 772 2.48 -20.19 5.37
N LEU A 773 3.31 -19.19 5.08
CA LEU A 773 3.17 -17.86 5.69
C LEU A 773 1.82 -17.24 5.38
N ALA A 774 1.29 -17.42 4.17
CA ALA A 774 -0.03 -16.92 3.85
C ALA A 774 -1.12 -17.58 4.68
N ALA A 775 -1.01 -18.89 4.92
CA ALA A 775 -1.96 -19.64 5.74
C ALA A 775 -2.04 -19.15 7.20
N THR A 776 -1.00 -18.51 7.72
CA THR A 776 -0.99 -17.93 9.07
C THR A 776 -1.97 -16.76 9.25
N ARG A 777 -2.27 -16.02 8.16
CA ARG A 777 -2.96 -14.71 8.22
C ARG A 777 -2.29 -13.69 9.15
N ASN A 778 -0.98 -13.84 9.39
CA ASN A 778 -0.20 -13.02 10.31
C ASN A 778 0.94 -12.29 9.59
N LEU A 779 0.69 -11.02 9.26
CA LEU A 779 1.62 -10.18 8.49
C LEU A 779 2.83 -9.74 9.32
N ASP A 780 2.70 -9.64 10.64
CA ASP A 780 3.83 -9.35 11.52
C ASP A 780 4.80 -10.52 11.60
N LEU A 781 4.29 -11.74 11.60
CA LEU A 781 5.11 -12.94 11.55
C LEU A 781 5.84 -13.08 10.21
N ALA A 782 5.20 -12.66 9.11
CA ALA A 782 5.88 -12.57 7.81
C ALA A 782 7.00 -11.51 7.81
N TRP A 783 6.78 -10.34 8.41
CA TRP A 783 7.84 -9.35 8.60
C TRP A 783 9.00 -9.92 9.44
N GLN A 784 8.70 -10.62 10.55
CA GLN A 784 9.70 -11.26 11.41
C GLN A 784 10.52 -12.32 10.65
N ALA A 785 9.86 -13.13 9.81
CA ALA A 785 10.52 -14.11 8.96
C ALA A 785 11.50 -13.45 7.96
N GLY A 786 11.08 -12.35 7.31
CA GLY A 786 11.94 -11.57 6.42
C GLY A 786 13.14 -10.93 7.14
N ASP A 787 12.91 -10.40 8.35
CA ASP A 787 13.97 -9.81 9.18
C ASP A 787 14.98 -10.85 9.68
N LEU A 788 14.51 -12.02 10.12
CA LEU A 788 15.34 -13.18 10.49
C LEU A 788 16.26 -13.55 9.33
N GLN A 789 15.70 -13.73 8.14
CA GLN A 789 16.48 -14.09 6.96
C GLN A 789 17.57 -13.05 6.66
N ARG A 790 17.22 -11.76 6.69
CA ARG A 790 18.17 -10.66 6.49
C ARG A 790 19.30 -10.70 7.50
N ARG A 791 18.99 -10.88 8.80
CA ARG A 791 20.00 -10.90 9.87
C ARG A 791 21.00 -12.03 9.67
N GLU A 792 20.53 -13.25 9.42
CA GLU A 792 21.44 -14.38 9.20
C GLU A 792 22.27 -14.18 7.92
N GLN A 793 21.65 -13.74 6.82
CA GLN A 793 22.35 -13.52 5.55
C GLN A 793 23.42 -12.43 5.66
N LYS A 794 23.09 -11.28 6.24
CA LYS A 794 24.04 -10.19 6.46
C LYS A 794 25.20 -10.64 7.34
N ALA A 795 24.90 -11.48 8.33
CA ALA A 795 25.94 -11.95 9.23
C ALA A 795 27.06 -12.63 8.43
N TRP A 796 26.68 -13.51 7.51
CA TRP A 796 27.62 -14.29 6.72
C TRP A 796 28.26 -13.55 5.52
N GLY A 797 27.97 -12.27 5.32
CA GLY A 797 28.45 -11.50 4.16
C GLY A 797 27.63 -11.68 2.89
N PHE A 798 26.45 -12.30 2.98
CA PHE A 798 25.50 -12.34 1.86
C PHE A 798 24.83 -10.97 1.73
N THR A 799 24.82 -10.41 0.52
CA THR A 799 24.39 -9.02 0.31
C THR A 799 23.10 -8.88 -0.50
N GLY A 800 22.46 -9.97 -0.93
CA GLY A 800 21.17 -9.93 -1.62
C GLY A 800 20.43 -11.26 -1.69
N THR A 801 19.13 -11.25 -1.95
CA THR A 801 18.31 -12.45 -2.15
C THR A 801 17.39 -12.29 -3.35
N LEU A 802 17.15 -13.40 -4.06
CA LEU A 802 16.20 -13.47 -5.17
C LEU A 802 14.79 -13.82 -4.66
N SER A 803 14.27 -12.98 -3.78
CA SER A 803 13.01 -13.12 -3.03
C SER A 803 12.54 -11.71 -2.60
N PRO A 804 11.25 -11.44 -2.35
CA PRO A 804 10.09 -12.34 -2.38
C PRO A 804 9.43 -12.44 -3.77
N VAL A 805 8.53 -13.42 -3.89
CA VAL A 805 7.71 -13.63 -5.09
C VAL A 805 6.39 -12.85 -5.00
N ALA A 806 6.25 -11.80 -5.80
CA ALA A 806 5.10 -10.91 -5.90
C ALA A 806 4.09 -11.43 -6.95
N GLU A 807 3.57 -12.62 -6.72
CA GLU A 807 2.62 -13.28 -7.63
C GLU A 807 1.30 -13.58 -6.94
N VAL A 808 0.22 -13.48 -7.71
CA VAL A 808 -1.10 -14.00 -7.34
C VAL A 808 -1.28 -15.34 -8.04
N ASN A 809 -1.44 -16.40 -7.26
CA ASN A 809 -1.38 -17.77 -7.74
C ASN A 809 -2.79 -18.33 -8.00
N THR A 810 -3.32 -18.05 -9.19
CA THR A 810 -4.67 -18.48 -9.63
C THR A 810 -4.67 -19.74 -10.49
N LYS A 811 -3.53 -20.14 -11.07
CA LYS A 811 -3.39 -21.39 -11.82
C LYS A 811 -3.04 -22.56 -10.89
N VAL A 812 -3.93 -23.55 -10.77
CA VAL A 812 -3.72 -24.72 -9.88
C VAL A 812 -2.52 -25.58 -10.31
N LEU A 813 -2.35 -25.77 -11.62
CA LEU A 813 -1.30 -26.64 -12.17
C LEU A 813 0.09 -26.03 -12.14
N TYR A 814 0.24 -24.77 -11.72
CA TYR A 814 1.55 -24.12 -11.74
C TYR A 814 2.44 -24.63 -10.59
N PRO A 815 3.62 -25.23 -10.84
CA PRO A 815 4.43 -25.83 -9.78
C PRO A 815 4.99 -24.82 -8.77
N ARG A 816 5.24 -23.57 -9.19
CA ARG A 816 5.85 -22.53 -8.36
C ARG A 816 4.86 -21.75 -7.49
N VAL A 817 3.61 -22.20 -7.40
CA VAL A 817 2.59 -21.65 -6.49
C VAL A 817 3.09 -21.62 -5.04
N GLN A 818 3.92 -22.60 -4.65
CA GLN A 818 4.62 -22.66 -3.36
C GLN A 818 5.46 -21.43 -3.00
N GLU A 819 6.00 -20.71 -3.99
CA GLU A 819 6.85 -19.54 -3.73
C GLU A 819 6.03 -18.28 -3.47
N GLY A 820 4.81 -18.22 -4.03
CA GLY A 820 3.91 -17.10 -3.88
C GLY A 820 3.02 -17.20 -2.64
N THR A 821 1.91 -16.47 -2.64
CA THR A 821 1.10 -16.22 -1.42
C THR A 821 -0.36 -16.66 -1.56
N GLY A 822 -0.69 -17.39 -2.63
CA GLY A 822 -2.04 -17.86 -2.92
C GLY A 822 -2.80 -16.93 -3.87
N GLU A 823 -4.12 -17.06 -3.93
CA GLU A 823 -4.96 -16.43 -4.97
C GLU A 823 -5.58 -15.08 -4.56
N ASN A 824 -5.43 -14.65 -3.29
CA ASN A 824 -5.95 -13.37 -2.79
C ASN A 824 -4.94 -12.24 -2.99
N ALA A 825 -5.16 -11.40 -4.00
CA ALA A 825 -4.24 -10.32 -4.35
C ALA A 825 -4.08 -9.23 -3.30
N ASP A 826 -5.10 -8.95 -2.48
CA ASP A 826 -5.04 -7.94 -1.41
C ASP A 826 -4.14 -8.40 -0.26
N TYR A 827 -4.26 -9.66 0.12
CA TYR A 827 -3.40 -10.27 1.13
C TYR A 827 -1.97 -10.49 0.59
N SER A 828 -1.82 -10.89 -0.67
CA SER A 828 -0.52 -10.92 -1.36
C SER A 828 0.17 -9.56 -1.33
N ALA A 829 -0.58 -8.48 -1.59
CA ALA A 829 -0.08 -7.11 -1.49
C ALA A 829 0.41 -6.76 -0.08
N ALA A 830 -0.38 -7.07 0.95
CA ALA A 830 0.02 -6.82 2.32
C ALA A 830 1.26 -7.63 2.74
N MET A 831 1.35 -8.89 2.29
CA MET A 831 2.51 -9.75 2.50
C MET A 831 3.77 -9.19 1.84
N MET A 832 3.66 -8.64 0.62
CA MET A 832 4.81 -8.02 -0.07
C MET A 832 5.37 -6.84 0.73
N ARG A 833 4.53 -5.96 1.28
CA ARG A 833 5.00 -4.86 2.14
C ARG A 833 5.75 -5.40 3.36
N ALA A 834 5.18 -6.39 4.05
CA ALA A 834 5.75 -6.97 5.26
C ALA A 834 7.12 -7.65 4.99
N MET A 835 7.17 -8.55 4.00
CA MET A 835 8.37 -9.30 3.65
C MET A 835 9.49 -8.39 3.13
N ILE A 836 9.17 -7.43 2.24
CA ILE A 836 10.17 -6.50 1.70
C ILE A 836 10.72 -5.60 2.81
N ALA A 837 9.86 -5.02 3.65
CA ALA A 837 10.31 -4.18 4.75
C ALA A 837 11.15 -4.96 5.78
N GLY A 838 10.81 -6.23 6.06
CA GLY A 838 11.59 -7.11 6.93
C GLY A 838 12.98 -7.40 6.35
N MET A 839 13.06 -7.82 5.08
CA MET A 839 14.33 -8.13 4.43
C MET A 839 15.21 -6.88 4.14
N GLN A 840 14.61 -5.70 4.08
CA GLN A 840 15.34 -4.43 4.01
C GLN A 840 15.75 -3.90 5.38
N GLY A 841 15.10 -4.35 6.46
CA GLY A 841 15.26 -3.73 7.78
C GLY A 841 14.74 -2.29 7.80
N GLY A 842 13.70 -1.98 7.01
CA GLY A 842 13.14 -0.63 6.89
C GLY A 842 12.33 -0.39 5.61
N PRO A 843 11.77 0.83 5.44
CA PRO A 843 10.89 1.18 4.33
C PRO A 843 11.62 1.45 2.99
N GLU A 844 12.94 1.33 2.98
CA GLU A 844 13.79 1.47 1.80
C GLU A 844 15.09 0.68 1.96
N VAL A 845 15.79 0.43 0.85
CA VAL A 845 17.15 -0.13 0.89
C VAL A 845 18.08 0.80 1.66
N ASN A 846 18.78 0.25 2.64
CA ASN A 846 19.68 0.95 3.54
C ASN A 846 20.88 0.04 3.91
N PRO A 847 21.88 0.53 4.65
CA PRO A 847 23.06 -0.26 5.00
C PRO A 847 22.78 -1.51 5.84
N LYS A 848 21.61 -1.66 6.46
CA LYS A 848 21.18 -2.89 7.15
C LYS A 848 20.39 -3.85 6.28
N SER A 849 20.05 -3.47 5.05
CA SER A 849 19.35 -4.32 4.09
C SER A 849 20.25 -5.41 3.52
N ILE A 850 19.62 -6.49 3.07
CA ILE A 850 20.11 -7.24 1.91
C ILE A 850 19.41 -6.70 0.67
N MET A 851 20.06 -6.77 -0.50
CA MET A 851 19.44 -6.46 -1.78
C MET A 851 18.28 -7.42 -2.05
N ILE A 852 17.05 -6.90 -2.07
CA ILE A 852 15.86 -7.67 -2.38
C ILE A 852 15.59 -7.61 -3.89
N THR A 853 15.38 -8.76 -4.50
CA THR A 853 14.93 -8.87 -5.90
C THR A 853 13.50 -9.42 -5.94
N VAL A 854 12.52 -8.53 -6.06
CA VAL A 854 11.10 -8.89 -6.16
C VAL A 854 10.82 -9.54 -7.51
N LYS A 855 10.17 -10.70 -7.54
CA LYS A 855 10.01 -11.52 -8.76
C LYS A 855 8.64 -12.22 -8.86
N HIS A 856 8.19 -12.71 -10.01
CA HIS A 856 8.73 -12.44 -11.33
C HIS A 856 7.80 -11.48 -12.08
N TRP A 857 8.32 -10.34 -12.50
CA TRP A 857 7.55 -9.34 -13.23
C TRP A 857 7.15 -9.89 -14.61
N PRO A 858 5.88 -9.75 -15.07
CA PRO A 858 4.75 -9.05 -14.45
C PRO A 858 3.68 -10.00 -13.83
N SER A 859 4.06 -10.91 -12.94
CA SER A 859 3.24 -11.96 -12.28
C SER A 859 2.99 -13.22 -13.12
N GLN A 860 3.82 -14.25 -12.91
CA GLN A 860 3.68 -15.56 -13.60
C GLN A 860 2.60 -16.47 -12.99
N GLY A 861 2.05 -16.13 -11.82
CA GLY A 861 1.01 -16.91 -11.15
C GLY A 861 -0.28 -17.10 -11.97
N ALA A 862 -0.52 -16.22 -12.95
CA ALA A 862 -1.56 -16.39 -13.98
C ALA A 862 -0.96 -16.88 -15.31
N GLY A 863 -0.81 -18.20 -15.44
CA GLY A 863 -0.42 -18.86 -16.69
C GLY A 863 0.88 -19.66 -16.62
N GLY A 864 1.82 -19.24 -15.79
CA GLY A 864 3.08 -19.92 -15.51
C GLY A 864 4.28 -19.38 -16.30
N GLU A 865 5.34 -20.18 -16.40
CA GLU A 865 6.64 -19.72 -16.94
C GLU A 865 6.66 -19.51 -18.45
N GLN A 866 5.70 -20.07 -19.21
CA GLN A 866 5.66 -19.94 -20.66
C GLN A 866 4.98 -18.65 -21.12
N THR A 867 3.79 -18.37 -20.56
CA THR A 867 2.98 -17.23 -20.97
C THR A 867 2.04 -16.81 -19.85
N VAL A 868 2.01 -15.51 -19.58
CA VAL A 868 1.08 -14.88 -18.66
C VAL A 868 -0.22 -14.57 -19.39
N VAL A 869 -1.38 -14.76 -18.76
CA VAL A 869 -2.68 -14.81 -19.48
C VAL A 869 -3.74 -13.78 -19.08
N TYR A 870 -3.44 -12.82 -18.21
CA TYR A 870 -4.42 -11.79 -17.84
C TYR A 870 -4.69 -10.79 -18.99
N ASP A 871 -5.84 -10.10 -18.91
CA ASP A 871 -6.27 -9.08 -19.86
C ASP A 871 -6.43 -7.69 -19.19
N SER A 872 -7.04 -6.74 -19.92
CA SER A 872 -7.28 -5.36 -19.43
C SER A 872 -8.11 -5.26 -18.14
N THR A 873 -8.88 -6.30 -17.79
CA THR A 873 -9.63 -6.38 -16.55
C THR A 873 -8.79 -7.04 -15.47
N THR A 874 -8.33 -8.27 -15.69
CA THR A 874 -7.69 -9.09 -14.64
C THR A 874 -6.28 -8.64 -14.29
N VAL A 875 -5.60 -7.87 -15.15
CA VAL A 875 -4.34 -7.21 -14.82
C VAL A 875 -4.45 -6.35 -13.54
N LYS A 876 -5.61 -5.74 -13.27
CA LYS A 876 -5.86 -4.94 -12.06
C LYS A 876 -5.73 -5.76 -10.77
N TRP A 877 -6.07 -7.05 -10.83
CA TRP A 877 -5.94 -7.99 -9.72
C TRP A 877 -4.48 -8.41 -9.54
N HIS A 878 -3.85 -8.87 -10.63
CA HIS A 878 -2.49 -9.41 -10.63
C HIS A 878 -1.40 -8.36 -10.38
N MET A 879 -1.70 -7.08 -10.58
CA MET A 879 -0.75 -5.99 -10.30
C MET A 879 -0.76 -5.48 -8.86
N LYS A 880 -1.75 -5.86 -8.01
CA LYS A 880 -1.81 -5.37 -6.62
C LYS A 880 -0.53 -5.66 -5.82
N PRO A 881 0.07 -6.87 -5.87
CA PRO A 881 1.32 -7.14 -5.15
C PRO A 881 2.51 -6.33 -5.67
N TRP A 882 2.50 -5.95 -6.95
CA TRP A 882 3.56 -5.12 -7.54
C TRP A 882 3.47 -3.66 -7.11
N TYR A 883 2.26 -3.08 -7.06
CA TYR A 883 2.07 -1.75 -6.46
C TYR A 883 2.46 -1.74 -4.98
N ALA A 884 2.10 -2.80 -4.25
CA ALA A 884 2.47 -2.94 -2.84
C ALA A 884 3.98 -3.17 -2.64
N ALA A 885 4.65 -3.85 -3.57
CA ALA A 885 6.10 -3.91 -3.58
C ALA A 885 6.67 -2.50 -3.71
N MET A 886 6.17 -1.66 -4.64
CA MET A 886 6.64 -0.27 -4.77
C MET A 886 6.38 0.58 -3.51
N ASP A 887 5.30 0.32 -2.77
CA ASP A 887 5.06 0.97 -1.48
C ASP A 887 6.20 0.73 -0.48
N ALA A 888 6.88 -0.43 -0.56
CA ALA A 888 8.02 -0.81 0.28
C ALA A 888 9.40 -0.53 -0.37
N ASN A 889 9.42 0.13 -1.53
CA ASN A 889 10.61 0.66 -2.21
C ASN A 889 11.78 -0.35 -2.40
N PRO A 890 11.56 -1.48 -3.11
CA PRO A 890 12.57 -2.49 -3.35
C PRO A 890 13.73 -1.97 -4.19
N GLY A 891 14.93 -2.52 -3.95
CA GLY A 891 16.13 -2.20 -4.72
C GLY A 891 16.13 -2.79 -6.13
N THR A 892 15.58 -4.00 -6.29
CA THR A 892 15.67 -4.77 -7.53
C THR A 892 14.34 -5.44 -7.88
N VAL A 893 14.03 -5.53 -9.18
CA VAL A 893 12.92 -6.34 -9.73
C VAL A 893 13.48 -7.31 -10.76
N MET A 894 12.94 -8.53 -10.77
CA MET A 894 13.27 -9.55 -11.75
C MET A 894 12.12 -9.87 -12.70
N PRO A 895 12.24 -9.59 -14.01
CA PRO A 895 11.31 -10.07 -15.03
C PRO A 895 11.42 -11.58 -15.20
N GLY A 896 10.28 -12.28 -15.31
CA GLY A 896 10.23 -13.72 -15.50
C GLY A 896 10.49 -14.17 -16.94
N TYR A 897 10.58 -15.49 -17.14
CA TYR A 897 10.78 -16.12 -18.45
C TYR A 897 9.65 -15.87 -19.44
N GLY A 898 8.41 -15.81 -18.94
CA GLY A 898 7.21 -15.89 -19.77
C GLY A 898 6.97 -14.65 -20.62
N SER A 899 6.33 -14.87 -21.77
CA SER A 899 5.72 -13.78 -22.53
C SER A 899 4.55 -13.18 -21.75
N ALA A 900 4.26 -11.90 -21.98
CA ALA A 900 3.09 -11.20 -21.41
C ALA A 900 2.28 -10.55 -22.53
N PRO A 901 1.47 -11.31 -23.29
CA PRO A 901 0.83 -10.84 -24.53
C PRO A 901 -0.04 -9.58 -24.35
N PHE A 902 -0.60 -9.37 -23.16
CA PHE A 902 -1.35 -8.15 -22.84
C PHE A 902 -0.47 -6.89 -22.86
N LEU A 903 0.77 -6.98 -22.35
CA LEU A 903 1.72 -5.88 -22.33
C LEU A 903 2.51 -5.79 -23.65
N ASP A 904 2.85 -6.95 -24.22
CA ASP A 904 3.56 -7.06 -25.48
C ASP A 904 3.17 -8.36 -26.20
N PRO A 905 2.32 -8.28 -27.24
CA PRO A 905 1.85 -9.45 -27.97
C PRO A 905 2.95 -10.17 -28.77
N ASN A 906 4.11 -9.53 -28.97
CA ASN A 906 5.24 -10.10 -29.72
C ASN A 906 6.41 -10.50 -28.82
N SER A 907 6.26 -10.42 -27.50
CA SER A 907 7.34 -10.69 -26.55
C SER A 907 7.74 -12.16 -26.53
N GLU A 908 9.04 -12.41 -26.63
CA GLU A 908 9.66 -13.72 -26.38
C GLU A 908 9.94 -13.98 -24.88
N GLY A 909 9.76 -12.98 -24.03
CA GLY A 909 10.01 -13.03 -22.59
C GLY A 909 10.07 -11.64 -21.94
N ALA A 910 9.67 -11.53 -20.66
CA ALA A 910 9.55 -10.24 -20.00
C ALA A 910 10.88 -9.46 -19.89
N GLY A 911 12.02 -10.16 -19.73
CA GLY A 911 13.35 -9.54 -19.61
C GLY A 911 13.93 -8.93 -20.89
N VAL A 912 13.34 -9.27 -22.05
CA VAL A 912 13.75 -8.76 -23.38
C VAL A 912 12.67 -7.89 -24.05
N SER A 913 11.54 -7.68 -23.38
CA SER A 913 10.41 -6.93 -23.91
C SER A 913 10.45 -5.48 -23.45
N LYS A 914 10.77 -4.58 -24.38
CA LYS A 914 10.75 -3.13 -24.12
C LYS A 914 9.38 -2.64 -23.63
N PRO A 915 8.24 -2.98 -24.25
CA PRO A 915 6.93 -2.53 -23.75
C PRO A 915 6.64 -3.02 -22.33
N THR A 916 7.00 -4.27 -21.99
CA THR A 916 6.82 -4.83 -20.64
C THR A 916 7.65 -4.09 -19.60
N LEU A 917 8.90 -3.74 -19.91
CA LEU A 917 9.78 -3.00 -19.01
C LEU A 917 9.44 -1.50 -18.96
N ASP A 918 8.99 -0.91 -20.06
CA ASP A 918 8.50 0.47 -20.09
C ASP A 918 7.25 0.60 -19.20
N TYR A 919 6.38 -0.42 -19.15
CA TYR A 919 5.26 -0.44 -18.21
C TYR A 919 5.75 -0.45 -16.75
N LEU A 920 6.76 -1.27 -16.43
CA LEU A 920 7.38 -1.29 -15.09
C LEU A 920 7.97 0.09 -14.71
N ARG A 921 8.66 0.75 -15.64
CA ARG A 921 9.33 2.04 -15.38
C ARG A 921 8.37 3.23 -15.32
N ASN A 922 7.41 3.27 -16.24
CA ASN A 922 6.59 4.45 -16.51
C ASN A 922 5.21 4.38 -15.88
N VAL A 923 4.63 3.17 -15.74
CA VAL A 923 3.29 2.97 -15.17
C VAL A 923 3.37 2.51 -13.71
N ILE A 924 4.17 1.48 -13.41
CA ILE A 924 4.38 1.04 -12.02
C ILE A 924 5.30 2.02 -11.27
N GLY A 925 6.21 2.69 -11.98
CA GLY A 925 7.07 3.72 -11.41
C GLY A 925 8.35 3.20 -10.77
N PHE A 926 8.75 1.95 -11.04
CA PHE A 926 9.95 1.35 -10.46
C PHE A 926 11.23 2.06 -10.91
N LYS A 927 12.08 2.48 -9.95
CA LYS A 927 13.32 3.23 -10.22
C LYS A 927 14.61 2.45 -9.97
N GLY A 928 14.54 1.30 -9.30
CA GLY A 928 15.69 0.48 -8.95
C GLY A 928 16.28 -0.33 -10.11
N VAL A 929 17.04 -1.37 -9.80
CA VAL A 929 17.71 -2.24 -10.79
C VAL A 929 16.72 -3.25 -11.37
N VAL A 930 16.66 -3.38 -12.70
CA VAL A 930 15.98 -4.51 -13.35
C VAL A 930 17.03 -5.59 -13.62
N MET A 931 16.93 -6.73 -12.94
CA MET A 931 17.80 -7.89 -13.13
C MET A 931 17.01 -8.96 -13.87
N THR A 932 17.46 -9.43 -15.03
CA THR A 932 16.74 -10.52 -15.70
C THR A 932 16.71 -11.77 -14.83
N ASP A 933 15.73 -12.66 -15.05
CA ASP A 933 15.89 -14.06 -14.64
C ASP A 933 17.08 -14.70 -15.39
N TRP A 934 17.34 -16.00 -15.15
CA TRP A 934 18.52 -16.69 -15.70
C TRP A 934 18.57 -16.64 -17.23
N LEU A 935 19.64 -16.05 -17.76
CA LEU A 935 19.90 -15.96 -19.20
C LEU A 935 21.14 -16.74 -19.61
N ALA A 936 21.18 -17.16 -20.87
CA ALA A 936 22.38 -17.68 -21.49
C ALA A 936 23.48 -16.60 -21.54
N SER A 937 24.73 -17.01 -21.30
CA SER A 937 25.90 -16.12 -21.45
C SER A 937 26.23 -15.93 -22.93
N ALA A 938 25.49 -15.05 -23.61
CA ALA A 938 25.64 -14.79 -25.05
C ALA A 938 25.39 -13.32 -25.42
N THR A 939 26.15 -12.80 -26.38
CA THR A 939 26.05 -11.38 -26.82
C THR A 939 24.65 -10.97 -27.26
N ASP A 940 23.95 -11.78 -28.06
CA ASP A 940 22.63 -11.40 -28.62
C ASP A 940 21.59 -11.13 -27.52
N ILE A 941 21.46 -12.06 -26.56
CA ILE A 941 20.45 -11.93 -25.50
C ILE A 941 20.79 -10.78 -24.54
N SER A 942 22.08 -10.56 -24.25
CA SER A 942 22.55 -9.39 -23.48
C SER A 942 22.18 -8.08 -24.18
N VAL A 943 22.44 -7.97 -25.49
CA VAL A 943 22.08 -6.79 -26.29
C VAL A 943 20.58 -6.52 -26.26
N ARG A 944 19.76 -7.54 -26.49
CA ARG A 944 18.30 -7.40 -26.50
C ARG A 944 17.75 -7.00 -25.14
N SER A 945 18.23 -7.63 -24.06
CA SER A 945 17.80 -7.34 -22.69
C SER A 945 18.15 -5.92 -22.26
N ILE A 946 19.39 -5.48 -22.51
CA ILE A 946 19.83 -4.13 -22.10
C ILE A 946 19.11 -3.04 -22.91
N ARG A 947 18.90 -3.26 -24.23
CA ARG A 947 18.09 -2.36 -25.08
C ARG A 947 16.64 -2.28 -24.60
N ALA A 948 16.08 -3.38 -24.09
CA ALA A 948 14.72 -3.42 -23.57
C ALA A 948 14.56 -2.61 -22.28
N GLY A 949 15.62 -2.52 -21.46
CA GLY A 949 15.60 -1.79 -20.19
C GLY A 949 16.08 -2.60 -18.98
N SER A 950 16.52 -3.85 -19.18
CA SER A 950 17.18 -4.63 -18.14
C SER A 950 18.56 -4.04 -17.85
N ASP A 951 18.91 -3.94 -16.57
CA ASP A 951 20.17 -3.38 -16.12
C ASP A 951 21.21 -4.48 -15.85
N VAL A 952 20.80 -5.63 -15.29
CA VAL A 952 21.71 -6.74 -14.95
C VAL A 952 21.28 -8.02 -15.64
N MET A 953 22.23 -8.73 -16.24
CA MET A 953 22.00 -10.01 -16.92
C MET A 953 22.10 -11.15 -15.90
N GLY A 954 20.96 -11.57 -15.37
CA GLY A 954 20.82 -12.62 -14.37
C GLY A 954 21.55 -13.90 -14.76
N GLY A 955 22.53 -14.31 -13.94
CA GLY A 955 23.29 -15.54 -14.14
C GLY A 955 24.28 -15.56 -15.30
N ALA A 956 24.25 -14.56 -16.19
CA ALA A 956 25.16 -14.48 -17.32
C ALA A 956 26.54 -13.96 -16.89
N VAL A 957 27.60 -14.58 -17.42
CA VAL A 957 28.99 -14.13 -17.19
C VAL A 957 29.48 -13.25 -18.33
N ALA A 958 30.29 -12.24 -17.99
CA ALA A 958 30.76 -11.23 -18.94
C ALA A 958 31.57 -11.80 -20.11
N SER A 959 32.32 -12.89 -19.90
CA SER A 959 33.15 -13.53 -20.93
C SER A 959 32.35 -14.14 -22.08
N GLY A 960 31.04 -14.35 -21.91
CA GLY A 960 30.14 -14.79 -22.98
C GLY A 960 29.62 -13.65 -23.87
N THR A 961 29.99 -12.40 -23.58
CA THR A 961 29.52 -11.21 -24.31
C THR A 961 30.67 -10.47 -24.97
N ASP A 962 30.56 -10.23 -26.27
CA ASP A 962 31.47 -9.37 -27.01
C ASP A 962 31.15 -7.89 -26.71
N PHE A 963 32.07 -7.20 -26.02
CA PHE A 963 31.83 -5.85 -25.51
C PHE A 963 31.73 -4.81 -26.62
N ASP A 964 32.49 -4.95 -27.70
CA ASP A 964 32.43 -4.01 -28.83
C ASP A 964 31.07 -4.11 -29.54
N THR A 965 30.58 -5.32 -29.79
CA THR A 965 29.23 -5.55 -30.32
C THR A 965 28.17 -5.01 -29.37
N LEU A 966 28.32 -5.23 -28.07
CA LEU A 966 27.40 -4.70 -27.06
C LEU A 966 27.33 -3.17 -27.10
N VAL A 967 28.48 -2.49 -27.07
CA VAL A 967 28.56 -1.02 -27.09
C VAL A 967 28.03 -0.46 -28.39
N ASN A 968 28.39 -1.05 -29.53
CA ASN A 968 27.91 -0.63 -30.85
C ASN A 968 26.39 -0.79 -30.98
N ALA A 969 25.83 -1.84 -30.39
CA ALA A 969 24.40 -2.10 -30.46
C ALA A 969 23.59 -1.27 -29.45
N VAL A 970 24.03 -1.17 -28.20
CA VAL A 970 23.27 -0.56 -27.10
C VAL A 970 23.54 0.94 -26.97
N GLY A 971 24.79 1.36 -27.15
CA GLY A 971 25.27 2.70 -26.89
C GLY A 971 25.63 2.94 -25.42
N MET A 972 26.72 3.69 -25.20
CA MET A 972 27.21 4.03 -23.85
C MET A 972 26.20 4.73 -22.95
N PRO A 973 25.30 5.63 -23.43
CA PRO A 973 24.33 6.27 -22.53
C PRO A 973 23.42 5.29 -21.78
N ARG A 974 22.95 4.22 -22.45
CA ARG A 974 22.12 3.19 -21.83
C ARG A 974 22.92 2.29 -20.89
N ILE A 975 24.17 1.98 -21.26
CA ILE A 975 25.10 1.23 -20.38
C ILE A 975 25.39 2.05 -19.12
N ASP A 976 25.74 3.33 -19.25
CA ASP A 976 26.02 4.23 -18.12
C ASP A 976 24.82 4.38 -17.20
N GLU A 977 23.60 4.44 -17.74
CA GLU A 977 22.36 4.45 -16.96
C GLU A 977 22.19 3.16 -16.14
N ALA A 978 22.40 1.99 -16.75
CA ALA A 978 22.32 0.70 -16.05
C ALA A 978 23.37 0.59 -14.94
N VAL A 979 24.63 0.92 -15.24
CA VAL A 979 25.74 0.90 -14.29
C VAL A 979 25.48 1.87 -13.14
N ARG A 980 24.97 3.07 -13.44
CA ARG A 980 24.62 4.05 -12.40
C ARG A 980 23.64 3.48 -11.38
N ARG A 981 22.59 2.76 -11.82
CA ARG A 981 21.62 2.11 -10.92
C ARG A 981 22.25 1.02 -10.05
N VAL A 982 23.11 0.19 -10.66
CA VAL A 982 23.84 -0.87 -9.93
C VAL A 982 24.73 -0.27 -8.85
N LEU A 983 25.52 0.75 -9.18
CA LEU A 983 26.42 1.38 -8.23
C LEU A 983 25.67 2.16 -7.14
N GLU A 984 24.58 2.86 -7.50
CA GLU A 984 23.71 3.51 -6.52
C GLU A 984 23.16 2.51 -5.49
N LEU A 985 22.72 1.34 -5.95
CA LEU A 985 22.26 0.27 -5.07
C LEU A 985 23.37 -0.22 -4.12
N LYS A 986 24.61 -0.39 -4.62
CA LYS A 986 25.76 -0.78 -3.80
C LYS A 986 26.13 0.28 -2.76
N PHE A 987 26.07 1.56 -3.11
CA PHE A 987 26.21 2.65 -2.13
C PHE A 987 25.09 2.62 -1.09
N LYS A 988 23.83 2.42 -1.50
CA LYS A 988 22.68 2.35 -0.58
C LYS A 988 22.77 1.19 0.41
N LEU A 989 23.41 0.09 0.02
CA LEU A 989 23.70 -1.07 0.87
C LEU A 989 24.92 -0.86 1.79
N GLY A 990 25.67 0.24 1.64
CA GLY A 990 26.88 0.51 2.42
C GLY A 990 28.08 -0.38 2.07
N LEU A 991 28.08 -1.01 0.89
CA LEU A 991 29.12 -1.99 0.52
C LEU A 991 30.49 -1.36 0.32
N PHE A 992 30.59 -0.06 0.00
CA PHE A 992 31.89 0.59 -0.18
C PHE A 992 32.61 0.77 1.16
N GLU A 993 31.86 0.93 2.25
CA GLU A 993 32.37 1.08 3.60
C GLU A 993 32.63 -0.29 4.23
N ASN A 994 31.64 -1.17 4.17
CA ASN A 994 31.72 -2.51 4.73
C ASN A 994 31.12 -3.56 3.77
N PRO A 995 31.91 -4.08 2.81
CA PRO A 995 31.47 -5.12 1.89
C PRO A 995 31.57 -6.54 2.47
N TYR A 996 32.07 -6.69 3.69
CA TYR A 996 32.34 -7.98 4.32
C TYR A 996 31.14 -8.45 5.15
N GLY A 997 31.06 -9.76 5.39
CA GLY A 997 30.38 -10.26 6.58
C GLY A 997 31.16 -9.87 7.82
N ASP A 998 30.56 -10.00 9.00
CA ASP A 998 31.34 -9.79 10.23
C ASP A 998 32.31 -10.98 10.37
N PRO A 999 33.61 -10.69 10.51
CA PRO A 999 34.65 -11.70 10.55
C PRO A 999 34.61 -12.54 11.83
N ASP A 1000 33.91 -12.11 12.88
CA ASP A 1000 33.90 -12.74 14.20
C ASP A 1000 32.68 -13.65 14.46
N TYR A 1001 31.79 -13.87 13.48
CA TYR A 1001 30.49 -14.47 13.80
C TYR A 1001 30.55 -15.95 14.22
N PRO A 1002 30.00 -16.28 15.41
CA PRO A 1002 29.80 -17.65 15.86
C PRO A 1002 28.61 -18.32 15.16
N THR A 1003 28.59 -19.66 15.17
CA THR A 1003 27.46 -20.50 14.73
C THR A 1003 26.16 -20.32 15.55
N THR A 1004 26.09 -19.32 16.43
CA THR A 1004 25.00 -19.10 17.38
C THR A 1004 23.96 -18.07 16.93
N ILE A 1005 24.21 -17.32 15.85
CA ILE A 1005 23.22 -16.35 15.32
C ILE A 1005 22.10 -17.03 14.51
N TRP A 1006 22.44 -18.12 13.82
CA TRP A 1006 21.45 -18.99 13.19
C TRP A 1006 21.02 -20.09 14.14
N HIS A 1007 19.79 -20.59 13.94
CA HIS A 1007 19.16 -21.54 14.85
C HIS A 1007 19.19 -21.06 16.31
N SER A 1008 19.24 -19.74 16.52
CA SER A 1008 19.08 -19.15 17.84
C SER A 1008 17.72 -19.53 18.41
N ALA A 1009 17.55 -19.43 19.72
CA ALA A 1009 16.25 -19.68 20.35
C ALA A 1009 15.16 -18.78 19.74
N GLU A 1010 15.49 -17.50 19.51
CA GLU A 1010 14.60 -16.55 18.83
C GLU A 1010 14.24 -16.98 17.41
N SER A 1011 15.24 -17.31 16.58
CA SER A 1011 15.03 -17.74 15.19
C SER A 1011 14.15 -18.99 15.11
N ASN A 1012 14.41 -19.99 15.96
CA ASN A 1012 13.59 -21.20 16.02
C ASN A 1012 12.18 -20.93 16.54
N ASN A 1013 12.00 -20.02 17.50
CA ASN A 1013 10.68 -19.63 17.98
C ASN A 1013 9.84 -19.00 16.87
N ILE A 1014 10.42 -18.09 16.07
CA ILE A 1014 9.75 -17.49 14.92
C ILE A 1014 9.32 -18.57 13.91
N VAL A 1015 10.23 -19.49 13.56
CA VAL A 1015 9.93 -20.57 12.59
C VAL A 1015 8.89 -21.56 13.13
N ASN A 1016 9.01 -21.97 14.38
CA ASN A 1016 8.05 -22.88 15.01
C ASN A 1016 6.67 -22.24 15.06
N GLU A 1017 6.58 -20.96 15.43
CA GLU A 1017 5.32 -20.25 15.48
C GLU A 1017 4.70 -20.09 14.08
N ALA A 1018 5.51 -19.74 13.08
CA ALA A 1018 5.04 -19.69 11.69
C ALA A 1018 4.55 -21.06 11.20
N ALA A 1019 5.26 -22.14 11.54
CA ALA A 1019 4.82 -23.49 11.23
C ALA A 1019 3.48 -23.80 11.92
N ARG A 1020 3.35 -23.57 13.23
CA ARG A 1020 2.11 -23.80 14.00
C ARG A 1020 0.92 -23.06 13.42
N GLN A 1021 1.08 -21.76 13.15
CA GLN A 1021 0.00 -20.94 12.60
C GLN A 1021 -0.32 -21.29 11.15
N SER A 1022 0.60 -21.91 10.40
CA SER A 1022 0.35 -22.30 9.01
C SER A 1022 -0.45 -23.61 8.87
N LEU A 1023 -0.30 -24.56 9.80
CA LEU A 1023 -0.89 -25.89 9.64
C LEU A 1023 -2.42 -25.80 9.58
N THR A 1024 -3.01 -26.32 8.51
CA THR A 1024 -4.43 -26.16 8.19
C THR A 1024 -5.16 -27.49 8.36
N LEU A 1025 -6.00 -27.60 9.40
CA LEU A 1025 -6.83 -28.78 9.64
C LEU A 1025 -8.09 -28.74 8.76
N LEU A 1026 -8.24 -29.68 7.82
CA LEU A 1026 -9.37 -29.69 6.88
C LEU A 1026 -10.54 -30.54 7.37
N LYS A 1027 -10.23 -31.67 8.00
CA LYS A 1027 -11.20 -32.65 8.49
C LYS A 1027 -10.74 -33.21 9.82
N ASN A 1028 -11.66 -33.40 10.76
CA ASN A 1028 -11.44 -34.18 11.97
C ASN A 1028 -12.75 -34.80 12.48
N ASN A 1029 -12.81 -36.13 12.50
CA ASN A 1029 -13.94 -36.91 13.00
C ASN A 1029 -13.74 -37.33 14.47
N GLY A 1030 -13.11 -36.46 15.27
CA GLY A 1030 -12.84 -36.69 16.70
C GLY A 1030 -11.61 -37.55 17.00
N VAL A 1031 -10.76 -37.87 16.00
CA VAL A 1031 -9.50 -38.59 16.25
C VAL A 1031 -8.41 -37.67 16.80
N LEU A 1032 -8.44 -36.40 16.42
CA LEU A 1032 -7.59 -35.36 16.99
C LEU A 1032 -8.34 -34.62 18.11
N PRO A 1033 -7.65 -34.17 19.17
CA PRO A 1033 -6.23 -34.43 19.41
C PRO A 1033 -5.98 -35.88 19.84
N LEU A 1034 -4.85 -36.46 19.41
CA LEU A 1034 -4.44 -37.80 19.76
C LEU A 1034 -4.28 -37.94 21.28
N LYS A 1035 -5.13 -38.77 21.88
CA LYS A 1035 -5.00 -39.17 23.29
C LYS A 1035 -4.34 -40.54 23.34
N VAL A 1036 -3.13 -40.63 23.87
CA VAL A 1036 -2.34 -41.87 23.96
C VAL A 1036 -2.05 -42.23 25.42
N ASN A 1037 -1.98 -43.53 25.71
CA ASN A 1037 -1.63 -44.11 27.00
C ASN A 1037 -0.35 -44.95 26.86
N ASN A 1038 0.31 -45.25 27.98
CA ASN A 1038 1.44 -46.17 27.99
C ASN A 1038 1.03 -47.54 27.40
N GLY A 1039 1.86 -48.07 26.50
CA GLY A 1039 1.63 -49.31 25.77
C GLY A 1039 0.86 -49.14 24.46
N ASP A 1040 0.23 -47.99 24.20
CA ASP A 1040 -0.41 -47.73 22.91
C ASP A 1040 0.62 -47.75 21.77
N THR A 1041 0.20 -48.21 20.59
CA THR A 1041 1.03 -48.19 19.38
C THR A 1041 0.52 -47.13 18.41
N LEU A 1042 1.40 -46.24 17.95
CA LEU A 1042 1.16 -45.35 16.82
C LEU A 1042 2.00 -45.80 15.63
N VAL A 1043 1.42 -45.80 14.44
CA VAL A 1043 2.17 -46.02 13.20
C VAL A 1043 2.36 -44.68 12.51
N VAL A 1044 3.60 -44.37 12.14
CA VAL A 1044 3.90 -43.30 11.18
C VAL A 1044 4.32 -43.93 9.87
N ALA A 1045 3.61 -43.66 8.79
CA ALA A 1045 3.81 -44.28 7.49
C ALA A 1045 3.73 -43.25 6.36
N GLY A 1046 3.91 -43.70 5.12
CA GLY A 1046 3.87 -42.86 3.94
C GLY A 1046 5.25 -42.33 3.54
N PRO A 1047 5.43 -41.98 2.24
CA PRO A 1047 6.73 -41.65 1.70
C PRO A 1047 7.34 -40.39 2.29
N ARG A 1048 6.53 -39.49 2.88
CA ARG A 1048 7.02 -38.24 3.49
C ARG A 1048 7.28 -38.37 5.00
N ALA A 1049 7.14 -39.54 5.62
CA ALA A 1049 7.28 -39.71 7.07
C ALA A 1049 8.66 -39.29 7.61
N THR A 1050 9.72 -39.57 6.86
CA THR A 1050 11.12 -39.19 7.14
C THR A 1050 11.55 -38.03 6.23
N SER A 1051 10.83 -36.91 6.33
CA SER A 1051 10.91 -35.74 5.43
C SER A 1051 12.20 -34.92 5.50
N ASP A 1052 13.15 -35.32 6.33
CA ASP A 1052 14.43 -34.66 6.61
C ASP A 1052 15.64 -35.45 6.07
N ASP A 1053 15.42 -36.64 5.51
CA ASP A 1053 16.49 -37.52 5.06
C ASP A 1053 17.05 -37.08 3.69
N MET A 1054 18.18 -36.35 3.76
CA MET A 1054 18.96 -35.92 2.60
C MET A 1054 19.58 -37.11 1.85
N ALA A 1055 19.87 -38.23 2.53
CA ALA A 1055 20.56 -39.37 1.94
C ALA A 1055 19.64 -40.22 1.05
N THR A 1056 18.32 -40.14 1.26
CA THR A 1056 17.31 -40.80 0.44
C THR A 1056 16.54 -39.86 -0.49
N ASP A 1057 16.99 -38.60 -0.64
CA ASP A 1057 16.32 -37.55 -1.42
C ASP A 1057 14.83 -37.36 -1.02
N ASN A 1058 14.56 -37.48 0.29
CA ASN A 1058 13.20 -37.55 0.82
C ASN A 1058 12.69 -36.20 1.39
N ILE A 1059 13.39 -35.11 1.07
CA ILE A 1059 13.12 -33.76 1.55
C ILE A 1059 11.73 -33.30 1.12
N ALA A 1060 10.91 -32.82 2.05
CA ALA A 1060 9.54 -32.38 1.73
C ALA A 1060 9.16 -31.01 2.30
N ASN A 1061 9.87 -30.51 3.31
CA ASN A 1061 9.43 -29.35 4.08
C ASN A 1061 10.00 -28.01 3.59
N VAL A 1062 10.85 -28.06 2.57
CA VAL A 1062 11.59 -26.90 2.04
C VAL A 1062 11.62 -26.96 0.52
N ILE A 1063 12.04 -25.86 -0.13
CA ILE A 1063 12.24 -25.79 -1.58
C ILE A 1063 13.64 -25.34 -1.94
N TRP A 1064 14.10 -25.83 -3.09
CA TRP A 1064 15.33 -25.37 -3.73
C TRP A 1064 16.55 -25.50 -2.80
N GLN A 1065 17.41 -24.48 -2.74
CA GLN A 1065 18.58 -24.43 -1.87
C GLN A 1065 18.27 -24.21 -0.39
N SER A 1066 16.99 -24.19 0.02
CA SER A 1066 16.57 -23.96 1.41
C SER A 1066 16.68 -25.24 2.25
N ILE A 1067 17.72 -26.05 2.03
CA ILE A 1067 17.95 -27.30 2.75
C ILE A 1067 18.15 -27.04 4.25
N TYR A 1068 17.93 -28.06 5.07
CA TYR A 1068 18.25 -27.96 6.49
C TYR A 1068 19.77 -27.89 6.67
N HIS A 1069 20.27 -26.68 6.95
CA HIS A 1069 21.69 -26.46 7.20
C HIS A 1069 22.03 -26.80 8.65
N ASP A 1070 22.55 -27.99 8.92
CA ASP A 1070 23.04 -28.44 10.24
C ASP A 1070 22.14 -28.03 11.43
N ASN A 1071 20.81 -28.01 11.23
CA ASN A 1071 19.86 -27.58 12.26
C ASN A 1071 19.48 -28.79 13.13
N PRO A 1072 19.97 -28.90 14.38
CA PRO A 1072 19.64 -30.02 15.25
C PRO A 1072 18.18 -30.00 15.74
N GLN A 1073 17.48 -28.88 15.62
CA GLN A 1073 16.08 -28.74 16.04
C GLN A 1073 15.09 -29.11 14.92
N ALA A 1074 15.54 -29.20 13.66
CA ALA A 1074 14.69 -29.62 12.56
C ALA A 1074 14.41 -31.12 12.67
N LYS A 1075 13.13 -31.50 12.63
CA LYS A 1075 12.68 -32.89 12.78
C LYS A 1075 11.85 -33.32 11.58
N SER A 1076 12.01 -34.57 11.14
CA SER A 1076 10.97 -35.25 10.37
C SER A 1076 9.68 -35.39 11.15
N TYR A 1077 8.58 -35.66 10.44
CA TYR A 1077 7.29 -35.98 11.06
C TYR A 1077 7.40 -37.21 11.96
N TYR A 1078 8.08 -38.27 11.54
CA TYR A 1078 8.30 -39.45 12.38
C TYR A 1078 9.04 -39.11 13.68
N GLN A 1079 10.16 -38.39 13.58
CA GLN A 1079 10.94 -38.03 14.77
C GLN A 1079 10.16 -37.09 15.69
N GLY A 1080 9.48 -36.08 15.15
CA GLY A 1080 8.65 -35.15 15.92
C GLY A 1080 7.50 -35.85 16.67
N ILE A 1081 6.82 -36.80 16.02
CA ILE A 1081 5.74 -37.59 16.63
C ILE A 1081 6.30 -38.52 17.70
N LYS A 1082 7.42 -39.19 17.42
CA LYS A 1082 8.09 -40.09 18.37
C LYS A 1082 8.53 -39.36 19.63
N ASP A 1083 9.16 -38.20 19.48
CA ASP A 1083 9.59 -37.37 20.60
C ASP A 1083 8.40 -36.91 21.44
N ARG A 1084 7.34 -36.41 20.79
CA ARG A 1084 6.17 -35.89 21.49
C ARG A 1084 5.34 -36.98 22.17
N ALA A 1085 5.28 -38.19 21.62
CA ALA A 1085 4.55 -39.32 22.20
C ALA A 1085 5.17 -39.82 23.52
N GLY A 1086 6.48 -39.61 23.72
CA GLY A 1086 7.21 -40.04 24.91
C GLY A 1086 7.57 -41.53 24.94
N THR A 1087 8.34 -41.93 25.95
CA THR A 1087 8.94 -43.29 26.05
C THR A 1087 7.94 -44.42 26.33
N GLY A 1088 6.73 -44.09 26.78
CA GLY A 1088 5.69 -45.07 27.11
C GLY A 1088 4.84 -45.51 25.92
N VAL A 1089 4.93 -44.84 24.77
CA VAL A 1089 4.12 -45.12 23.57
C VAL A 1089 5.01 -45.76 22.49
N ASN A 1090 4.53 -46.85 21.90
CA ASN A 1090 5.22 -47.55 20.82
C ASN A 1090 4.99 -46.81 19.49
N VAL A 1091 5.85 -45.87 19.13
CA VAL A 1091 5.81 -45.22 17.82
C VAL A 1091 6.68 -46.00 16.84
N VAL A 1092 6.05 -46.58 15.80
CA VAL A 1092 6.74 -47.42 14.81
C VAL A 1092 6.62 -46.84 13.41
N LEU A 1093 7.63 -47.08 12.58
CA LEU A 1093 7.67 -46.65 11.19
C LEU A 1093 7.06 -47.71 10.28
N ASN A 1094 6.32 -47.27 9.25
CA ASN A 1094 5.77 -48.04 8.12
C ASN A 1094 4.62 -49.03 8.41
N ASP A 1095 4.66 -49.81 9.49
CA ASP A 1095 3.58 -50.77 9.80
C ASP A 1095 3.59 -51.31 11.24
N ALA A 1096 2.41 -51.69 11.71
CA ALA A 1096 2.20 -52.53 12.89
C ALA A 1096 0.94 -53.37 12.68
N ALA A 1097 0.85 -54.59 13.24
CA ALA A 1097 -0.36 -55.44 13.14
C ALA A 1097 -1.59 -54.89 13.88
N GLN A 1098 -1.39 -54.05 14.89
CA GLN A 1098 -2.42 -53.26 15.58
C GLN A 1098 -1.84 -51.90 15.93
N ALA A 1099 -2.63 -50.83 15.80
CA ALA A 1099 -2.26 -49.48 16.17
C ALA A 1099 -3.50 -48.70 16.59
N LYS A 1100 -3.31 -47.74 17.50
CA LYS A 1100 -4.36 -46.82 17.94
C LYS A 1100 -4.74 -45.83 16.84
N ALA A 1101 -3.75 -45.38 16.09
CA ALA A 1101 -3.92 -44.56 14.89
C ALA A 1101 -2.73 -44.78 13.96
N ALA A 1102 -2.96 -44.55 12.66
CA ALA A 1102 -1.92 -44.47 11.65
C ALA A 1102 -1.82 -43.02 11.15
N ILE A 1103 -0.67 -42.39 11.36
CA ILE A 1103 -0.33 -41.09 10.80
C ILE A 1103 0.36 -41.34 9.46
N VAL A 1104 -0.33 -41.09 8.36
CA VAL A 1104 0.17 -41.36 7.01
C VAL A 1104 0.56 -40.03 6.36
N VAL A 1105 1.87 -39.82 6.19
CA VAL A 1105 2.43 -38.58 5.65
C VAL A 1105 2.62 -38.73 4.14
N ILE A 1106 1.82 -38.00 3.39
CA ILE A 1106 1.69 -38.06 1.93
C ILE A 1106 1.92 -36.68 1.30
N GLY A 1107 2.04 -36.62 -0.02
CA GLY A 1107 2.31 -35.40 -0.78
C GLY A 1107 3.58 -35.48 -1.62
N GLU A 1108 4.01 -34.33 -2.11
CA GLU A 1108 5.14 -34.16 -3.02
C GLU A 1108 6.46 -33.94 -2.26
N LYS A 1109 7.56 -34.48 -2.79
CA LYS A 1109 8.92 -34.12 -2.34
C LYS A 1109 9.29 -32.69 -2.79
N SER A 1110 10.44 -32.18 -2.37
CA SER A 1110 10.96 -30.87 -2.78
C SER A 1110 11.18 -30.78 -4.29
N TYR A 1111 10.79 -29.65 -4.89
CA TYR A 1111 11.01 -29.34 -6.30
C TYR A 1111 10.89 -27.83 -6.54
N THR A 1112 11.26 -27.36 -7.75
CA THR A 1112 11.18 -25.94 -8.15
C THR A 1112 10.31 -25.74 -9.40
N HIS A 1113 10.83 -26.05 -10.60
CA HIS A 1113 10.15 -25.72 -11.87
C HIS A 1113 9.10 -26.75 -12.33
N GLY A 1114 9.15 -27.97 -11.82
CA GLY A 1114 8.25 -29.05 -12.21
C GLY A 1114 7.98 -29.97 -11.04
N THR A 1115 6.85 -30.69 -11.06
CA THR A 1115 6.55 -31.69 -10.04
C THR A 1115 6.96 -33.08 -10.51
N GLU A 1116 7.13 -34.01 -9.58
CA GLU A 1116 7.31 -35.44 -9.88
C GLU A 1116 5.99 -36.17 -10.12
N TRP A 1117 4.90 -35.58 -9.65
CA TRP A 1117 3.57 -36.04 -10.02
C TRP A 1117 3.33 -35.62 -11.48
N PRO A 1118 2.49 -36.32 -12.24
CA PRO A 1118 2.17 -35.88 -13.58
C PRO A 1118 1.67 -34.42 -13.54
N ASP A 1119 2.41 -33.49 -14.15
CA ASP A 1119 2.17 -32.03 -14.03
C ASP A 1119 0.71 -31.65 -14.36
N LYS A 1120 0.05 -32.44 -15.21
CA LYS A 1120 -1.35 -32.25 -15.63
C LYS A 1120 -2.40 -32.89 -14.71
N GLN A 1121 -2.01 -33.50 -13.59
CA GLN A 1121 -2.90 -34.26 -12.70
C GLN A 1121 -2.52 -34.03 -11.21
N PRO A 1122 -3.16 -33.06 -10.51
CA PRO A 1122 -2.94 -32.77 -9.08
C PRO A 1122 -3.65 -33.78 -8.15
N THR A 1123 -3.63 -35.07 -8.48
CA THR A 1123 -4.28 -36.15 -7.72
C THR A 1123 -3.25 -36.94 -6.92
N ILE A 1124 -3.59 -37.35 -5.70
CA ILE A 1124 -2.72 -38.19 -4.86
C ILE A 1124 -2.38 -39.50 -5.61
N PRO A 1125 -1.09 -39.85 -5.78
CA PRO A 1125 -0.69 -41.08 -6.48
C PRO A 1125 -1.21 -42.36 -5.84
N ALA A 1126 -1.45 -43.38 -6.66
CA ALA A 1126 -2.06 -44.65 -6.25
C ALA A 1126 -1.25 -45.39 -5.17
N ASP A 1127 0.08 -45.29 -5.18
CA ASP A 1127 0.96 -45.88 -4.17
C ASP A 1127 0.81 -45.19 -2.80
N GLN A 1128 0.57 -43.87 -2.78
CA GLN A 1128 0.30 -43.14 -1.54
C GLN A 1128 -1.12 -43.41 -1.03
N ILE A 1129 -2.11 -43.53 -1.93
CA ILE A 1129 -3.46 -43.98 -1.57
C ILE A 1129 -3.41 -45.40 -0.99
N ALA A 1130 -2.60 -46.30 -1.55
CA ALA A 1130 -2.43 -47.65 -1.02
C ALA A 1130 -1.88 -47.68 0.41
N GLN A 1131 -1.06 -46.71 0.82
CA GLN A 1131 -0.64 -46.56 2.22
C GLN A 1131 -1.80 -46.20 3.15
N ILE A 1132 -2.73 -45.37 2.70
CA ILE A 1132 -3.95 -45.04 3.45
C ILE A 1132 -4.88 -46.27 3.52
N ASP A 1133 -5.15 -46.91 2.38
CA ASP A 1133 -6.02 -48.08 2.27
C ASP A 1133 -5.55 -49.22 3.17
N LYS A 1134 -4.23 -49.43 3.26
CA LYS A 1134 -3.60 -50.45 4.11
C LYS A 1134 -4.06 -50.39 5.57
N PHE A 1135 -4.21 -49.20 6.15
CA PHE A 1135 -4.63 -49.03 7.55
C PHE A 1135 -6.15 -48.88 7.67
N HIS A 1136 -6.76 -48.17 6.72
CA HIS A 1136 -8.21 -48.01 6.66
C HIS A 1136 -8.94 -49.36 6.58
N SER A 1137 -8.47 -50.28 5.73
CA SER A 1137 -9.09 -51.62 5.57
C SER A 1137 -8.99 -52.50 6.82
N ARG A 1138 -8.14 -52.13 7.78
CA ARG A 1138 -7.97 -52.80 9.07
C ARG A 1138 -8.76 -52.13 10.20
N GLY A 1139 -9.54 -51.10 9.89
CA GLY A 1139 -10.30 -50.32 10.87
C GLY A 1139 -9.43 -49.45 11.77
N ILE A 1140 -8.18 -49.18 11.39
CA ILE A 1140 -7.30 -48.26 12.14
C ILE A 1140 -7.64 -46.83 11.72
N PRO A 1141 -7.91 -45.91 12.67
CA PRO A 1141 -8.10 -44.50 12.35
C PRO A 1141 -6.88 -43.92 11.63
N VAL A 1142 -7.10 -43.43 10.40
CA VAL A 1142 -6.04 -42.83 9.59
C VAL A 1142 -6.06 -41.32 9.73
N ILE A 1143 -4.92 -40.73 10.05
CA ILE A 1143 -4.68 -39.28 10.01
C ILE A 1143 -3.76 -39.01 8.83
N ALA A 1144 -4.27 -38.32 7.80
CA ALA A 1144 -3.44 -37.91 6.68
C ALA A 1144 -2.76 -36.58 6.99
N VAL A 1145 -1.42 -36.56 6.92
CA VAL A 1145 -0.61 -35.35 6.92
C VAL A 1145 -0.18 -35.09 5.48
N VAL A 1146 -0.65 -34.00 4.88
CA VAL A 1146 -0.53 -33.73 3.45
C VAL A 1146 0.45 -32.58 3.21
N VAL A 1147 1.64 -32.92 2.70
CA VAL A 1147 2.62 -31.96 2.19
C VAL A 1147 2.12 -31.42 0.86
N MET A 1148 1.66 -30.16 0.86
CA MET A 1148 0.88 -29.56 -0.22
C MET A 1148 1.51 -28.24 -0.71
N PRO A 1149 2.55 -28.29 -1.56
CA PRO A 1149 3.12 -27.12 -2.22
C PRO A 1149 2.20 -26.46 -3.27
N ARG A 1150 1.13 -27.14 -3.70
CA ARG A 1150 0.15 -26.63 -4.67
C ARG A 1150 -1.23 -27.27 -4.41
N PRO A 1151 -2.34 -26.73 -4.92
CA PRO A 1151 -3.67 -27.30 -4.68
C PRO A 1151 -3.79 -28.74 -5.21
N TYR A 1152 -4.38 -29.64 -4.40
CA TYR A 1152 -4.63 -31.05 -4.76
C TYR A 1152 -6.12 -31.37 -4.81
N VAL A 1153 -6.47 -32.40 -5.58
CA VAL A 1153 -7.75 -33.10 -5.45
C VAL A 1153 -7.62 -34.11 -4.30
N LEU A 1154 -8.39 -33.90 -3.22
CA LEU A 1154 -8.35 -34.74 -2.01
C LEU A 1154 -9.52 -35.72 -1.87
N THR A 1155 -10.46 -35.72 -2.81
CA THR A 1155 -11.72 -36.49 -2.73
C THR A 1155 -11.52 -37.97 -2.38
N ASP A 1156 -10.52 -38.62 -2.99
CA ASP A 1156 -10.28 -40.07 -2.82
C ASP A 1156 -9.77 -40.48 -1.43
N ILE A 1157 -9.29 -39.53 -0.62
CA ILE A 1157 -8.77 -39.81 0.72
C ILE A 1157 -9.73 -39.35 1.83
N LEU A 1158 -10.67 -38.45 1.54
CA LEU A 1158 -11.50 -37.82 2.58
C LEU A 1158 -12.28 -38.86 3.38
N ASP A 1159 -13.01 -39.77 2.74
CA ASP A 1159 -13.82 -40.78 3.44
C ASP A 1159 -13.00 -41.87 4.13
N LYS A 1160 -11.73 -42.02 3.75
CA LYS A 1160 -10.80 -43.02 4.29
C LYS A 1160 -10.07 -42.52 5.53
N CYS A 1161 -9.94 -41.21 5.66
CA CYS A 1161 -9.21 -40.55 6.74
C CYS A 1161 -10.15 -39.99 7.82
N ALA A 1162 -9.82 -40.26 9.07
CA ALA A 1162 -10.48 -39.69 10.25
C ALA A 1162 -10.06 -38.23 10.47
N ALA A 1163 -8.85 -37.85 10.08
CA ALA A 1163 -8.42 -36.44 10.00
C ALA A 1163 -7.51 -36.17 8.80
N VAL A 1164 -7.53 -34.94 8.31
CA VAL A 1164 -6.68 -34.46 7.22
C VAL A 1164 -6.07 -33.11 7.58
N VAL A 1165 -4.74 -33.05 7.66
CA VAL A 1165 -3.96 -31.85 7.99
C VAL A 1165 -3.11 -31.47 6.78
N VAL A 1166 -3.20 -30.23 6.33
CA VAL A 1166 -2.31 -29.66 5.31
C VAL A 1166 -1.16 -28.94 5.99
N VAL A 1167 0.07 -29.27 5.57
CA VAL A 1167 1.29 -28.72 6.18
C VAL A 1167 2.11 -27.86 5.22
N TYR A 1168 1.68 -27.72 3.96
CA TYR A 1168 2.41 -27.03 2.90
C TYR A 1168 3.87 -27.48 2.84
N ARG A 1169 4.80 -26.54 2.89
CA ARG A 1169 6.22 -26.75 3.19
C ARG A 1169 6.60 -25.88 4.40
N PRO A 1170 6.62 -26.46 5.60
CA PRO A 1170 6.61 -25.72 6.87
C PRO A 1170 8.01 -25.33 7.38
N GLY A 1171 9.09 -25.59 6.64
CA GLY A 1171 10.44 -25.28 7.08
C GLY A 1171 10.92 -26.14 8.26
N ASN A 1172 11.89 -25.63 9.03
CA ASN A 1172 12.52 -26.38 10.13
C ASN A 1172 11.52 -26.78 11.23
N GLY A 1173 10.51 -25.95 11.49
CA GLY A 1173 9.50 -26.18 12.53
C GLY A 1173 8.46 -27.25 12.18
N GLY A 1174 8.48 -27.78 10.95
CA GLY A 1174 7.43 -28.66 10.41
C GLY A 1174 7.12 -29.90 11.24
N GLY A 1175 8.14 -30.70 11.57
CA GLY A 1175 7.95 -31.94 12.33
C GLY A 1175 7.43 -31.68 13.74
N THR A 1176 8.00 -30.67 14.41
CA THR A 1176 7.62 -30.25 15.77
C THR A 1176 6.20 -29.68 15.79
N ALA A 1177 5.89 -28.69 14.95
CA ALA A 1177 4.56 -28.09 14.90
C ALA A 1177 3.48 -29.11 14.52
N THR A 1178 3.80 -30.06 13.63
CA THR A 1178 2.85 -31.11 13.24
C THR A 1178 2.59 -32.06 14.40
N SER A 1179 3.62 -32.51 15.12
CA SER A 1179 3.39 -33.40 16.26
C SER A 1179 2.59 -32.70 17.36
N GLU A 1180 2.97 -31.48 17.73
CA GLU A 1180 2.25 -30.65 18.70
C GLU A 1180 0.76 -30.47 18.34
N LEU A 1181 0.43 -30.21 17.06
CA LEU A 1181 -0.97 -30.13 16.60
C LEU A 1181 -1.70 -31.46 16.77
N LEU A 1182 -1.06 -32.56 16.36
CA LEU A 1182 -1.67 -33.88 16.41
C LEU A 1182 -1.98 -34.31 17.85
N PHE A 1183 -1.16 -33.92 18.83
CA PHE A 1183 -1.39 -34.19 20.26
C PHE A 1183 -2.24 -33.13 20.98
N GLY A 1184 -2.54 -32.01 20.31
CA GLY A 1184 -3.41 -30.95 20.80
C GLY A 1184 -2.74 -29.98 21.77
N ASP A 1185 -1.44 -29.73 21.59
CA ASP A 1185 -0.69 -28.76 22.38
C ASP A 1185 -1.07 -27.32 22.03
N TYR A 1186 -1.61 -27.12 20.82
CA TYR A 1186 -2.23 -25.89 20.39
C TYR A 1186 -3.44 -26.19 19.49
N LEU A 1187 -4.32 -25.20 19.33
CA LEU A 1187 -5.47 -25.28 18.43
C LEU A 1187 -5.04 -24.96 16.98
N PRO A 1188 -5.58 -25.65 15.97
CA PRO A 1188 -5.32 -25.31 14.58
C PRO A 1188 -5.81 -23.89 14.28
N THR A 1189 -5.00 -23.08 13.62
CA THR A 1189 -5.37 -21.71 13.20
C THR A 1189 -5.23 -21.48 11.70
N GLY A 1190 -4.42 -22.30 11.01
CA GLY A 1190 -4.12 -22.14 9.59
C GLY A 1190 -5.35 -22.12 8.68
N LYS A 1191 -5.30 -21.27 7.66
CA LYS A 1191 -6.36 -21.05 6.66
C LYS A 1191 -5.83 -21.28 5.25
N LEU A 1192 -6.58 -22.00 4.41
CA LEU A 1192 -6.19 -22.21 3.02
C LEU A 1192 -5.93 -20.88 2.28
N PRO A 1193 -4.77 -20.67 1.64
CA PRO A 1193 -4.49 -19.49 0.81
C PRO A 1193 -5.02 -19.62 -0.63
N PHE A 1194 -5.68 -20.73 -0.96
CA PHE A 1194 -6.32 -21.03 -2.25
C PHE A 1194 -7.53 -21.95 -2.06
N GLN A 1195 -8.42 -21.99 -3.04
CA GLN A 1195 -9.43 -23.04 -3.16
C GLN A 1195 -8.79 -24.40 -3.47
N LEU A 1196 -9.37 -25.47 -2.94
CA LEU A 1196 -9.01 -26.85 -3.30
C LEU A 1196 -10.00 -27.43 -4.31
N PRO A 1197 -9.53 -28.03 -5.43
CA PRO A 1197 -10.40 -28.61 -6.43
C PRO A 1197 -11.09 -29.89 -5.92
N ARG A 1198 -12.38 -30.05 -6.27
CA ARG A 1198 -13.20 -31.25 -6.04
C ARG A 1198 -12.83 -32.41 -6.97
N SER A 1199 -12.48 -32.10 -8.21
CA SER A 1199 -12.01 -33.06 -9.19
C SER A 1199 -11.11 -32.38 -10.21
N VAL A 1200 -10.41 -33.18 -11.00
CA VAL A 1200 -9.59 -32.69 -12.13
C VAL A 1200 -10.44 -31.99 -13.20
N ASP A 1201 -11.74 -32.26 -13.25
CA ASP A 1201 -12.67 -31.62 -14.18
C ASP A 1201 -12.89 -30.14 -13.86
N GLN A 1202 -12.68 -29.69 -12.61
CA GLN A 1202 -12.76 -28.25 -12.29
C GLN A 1202 -11.56 -27.46 -12.80
N ILE A 1203 -10.42 -28.13 -13.00
CA ILE A 1203 -9.16 -27.54 -13.44
C ILE A 1203 -9.11 -27.53 -14.97
N GLY A 1204 -9.40 -28.69 -15.60
CA GLY A 1204 -9.34 -28.87 -17.04
C GLY A 1204 -7.92 -29.21 -17.53
N THR A 1205 -7.48 -28.59 -18.63
CA THR A 1205 -6.19 -28.92 -19.26
C THR A 1205 -5.17 -27.80 -19.13
N ASP A 1206 -3.88 -28.16 -19.12
CA ASP A 1206 -2.78 -27.21 -19.16
C ASP A 1206 -2.55 -26.62 -20.58
N HIS A 1207 -3.61 -26.06 -21.17
CA HIS A 1207 -3.61 -25.45 -22.49
C HIS A 1207 -4.49 -24.21 -22.50
N VAL A 1208 -3.92 -23.08 -22.95
CA VAL A 1208 -4.56 -21.75 -22.83
C VAL A 1208 -5.97 -21.65 -23.44
N ASN A 1209 -6.22 -22.39 -24.51
CA ASN A 1209 -7.49 -22.36 -25.23
C ASN A 1209 -8.54 -23.35 -24.70
N ASN A 1210 -8.20 -24.17 -23.70
CA ASN A 1210 -9.06 -25.26 -23.21
C ASN A 1210 -8.99 -25.39 -21.68
N GLN A 1211 -8.97 -24.24 -21.00
CA GLN A 1211 -8.97 -24.17 -19.54
C GLN A 1211 -10.41 -24.10 -19.02
N LEU A 1212 -10.71 -24.96 -18.04
CA LEU A 1212 -11.99 -24.94 -17.33
C LEU A 1212 -11.94 -23.94 -16.17
N GLU A 1213 -10.89 -23.98 -15.34
CA GLU A 1213 -10.50 -22.84 -14.50
C GLU A 1213 -9.96 -21.72 -15.40
N LYS A 1214 -10.22 -20.46 -15.08
CA LYS A 1214 -9.63 -19.32 -15.78
C LYS A 1214 -8.42 -18.87 -14.99
N TRP A 1215 -7.23 -19.15 -15.53
CA TRP A 1215 -5.96 -18.88 -14.83
C TRP A 1215 -5.74 -17.41 -14.46
N ASP A 1216 -6.52 -16.47 -14.97
CA ASP A 1216 -6.45 -15.05 -14.61
C ASP A 1216 -7.48 -14.62 -13.55
N LEU A 1217 -8.38 -15.51 -13.11
CA LEU A 1217 -9.43 -15.25 -12.12
C LEU A 1217 -9.14 -15.95 -10.78
N PRO A 1218 -9.36 -15.27 -9.64
CA PRO A 1218 -9.37 -15.91 -8.33
C PRO A 1218 -10.71 -16.61 -8.07
N TYR A 1219 -10.72 -17.60 -7.18
CA TYR A 1219 -11.93 -18.20 -6.61
C TYR A 1219 -12.86 -18.87 -7.63
N ASP A 1220 -12.33 -19.37 -8.74
CA ASP A 1220 -13.15 -19.80 -9.88
C ASP A 1220 -13.28 -21.33 -10.06
N LEU A 1221 -12.79 -22.12 -9.09
CA LEU A 1221 -12.90 -23.57 -9.14
C LEU A 1221 -14.36 -24.02 -9.04
N GLY A 1222 -14.88 -24.58 -10.13
CA GLY A 1222 -16.28 -24.96 -10.26
C GLY A 1222 -17.25 -23.79 -10.48
N ALA A 1223 -16.75 -22.57 -10.69
CA ALA A 1223 -17.58 -21.41 -10.97
C ALA A 1223 -18.31 -21.49 -12.32
N THR A 1224 -19.56 -21.07 -12.33
CA THR A 1224 -20.34 -20.86 -13.54
C THR A 1224 -19.83 -19.65 -14.32
N GLU A 1225 -20.19 -19.56 -15.60
CA GLU A 1225 -19.82 -18.40 -16.42
C GLU A 1225 -20.40 -17.08 -15.87
N ALA A 1226 -21.57 -17.13 -15.22
CA ALA A 1226 -22.18 -15.97 -14.58
C ALA A 1226 -21.37 -15.50 -13.36
N GLU A 1227 -20.90 -16.42 -12.53
CA GLU A 1227 -20.02 -16.09 -11.39
C GLU A 1227 -18.67 -15.54 -11.86
N ARG A 1228 -18.07 -16.12 -12.91
CA ARG A 1228 -16.85 -15.58 -13.52
C ARG A 1228 -17.04 -14.15 -14.04
N ALA A 1229 -18.18 -13.87 -14.67
CA ALA A 1229 -18.53 -12.52 -15.08
C ALA A 1229 -18.69 -11.56 -13.88
N GLN A 1230 -19.22 -12.04 -12.75
CA GLN A 1230 -19.30 -11.26 -11.51
C GLN A 1230 -17.91 -10.98 -10.92
N ILE A 1231 -17.03 -11.99 -10.84
CA ILE A 1231 -15.63 -11.81 -10.41
C ILE A 1231 -14.96 -10.73 -11.25
N ARG A 1232 -15.07 -10.82 -12.59
CA ARG A 1232 -14.54 -9.78 -13.50
C ARG A 1232 -15.14 -8.40 -13.23
N SER A 1233 -16.43 -8.32 -12.92
CA SER A 1233 -17.10 -7.05 -12.58
C SER A 1233 -16.50 -6.42 -11.32
N TYR A 1234 -16.32 -7.21 -10.25
CA TYR A 1234 -15.68 -6.73 -9.01
C TYR A 1234 -14.26 -6.20 -9.28
N ILE A 1235 -13.44 -6.97 -10.01
CA ILE A 1235 -12.08 -6.56 -10.38
C ILE A 1235 -12.12 -5.26 -11.20
N ASN A 1236 -13.01 -5.17 -12.20
CA ASN A 1236 -13.08 -4.00 -13.07
C ASN A 1236 -13.46 -2.73 -12.30
N ASN A 1237 -14.33 -2.86 -11.30
CA ASN A 1237 -14.81 -1.78 -10.42
C ASN A 1237 -13.86 -1.51 -9.23
N ASN A 1238 -12.71 -2.17 -9.15
CA ASN A 1238 -11.75 -2.06 -8.06
C ASN A 1238 -12.38 -2.37 -6.67
N GLN A 1239 -13.25 -3.37 -6.63
CA GLN A 1239 -13.90 -3.84 -5.40
C GLN A 1239 -13.24 -5.12 -4.90
N PRO A 1240 -13.29 -5.42 -3.58
CA PRO A 1240 -12.91 -6.73 -3.06
C PRO A 1240 -13.73 -7.82 -3.72
N VAL A 1241 -13.09 -8.90 -4.15
CA VAL A 1241 -13.76 -10.05 -4.75
C VAL A 1241 -14.22 -10.99 -3.62
N PRO A 1242 -15.52 -11.33 -3.53
CA PRO A 1242 -16.01 -12.37 -2.62
C PRO A 1242 -15.28 -13.70 -2.80
N THR A 1243 -15.02 -14.41 -1.70
CA THR A 1243 -14.23 -15.66 -1.70
C THR A 1243 -15.07 -16.93 -1.78
N ASP A 1244 -16.38 -16.78 -1.94
CA ASP A 1244 -17.41 -17.83 -1.88
C ASP A 1244 -17.93 -18.27 -3.25
N PHE A 1245 -17.26 -17.87 -4.33
CA PHE A 1245 -17.58 -18.31 -5.70
C PHE A 1245 -17.17 -19.75 -5.98
N GLY A 1246 -17.92 -20.38 -6.89
CA GLY A 1246 -17.64 -21.72 -7.36
C GLY A 1246 -18.11 -22.82 -6.41
N ASP A 1247 -17.67 -24.05 -6.71
CA ASP A 1247 -17.97 -25.23 -5.90
C ASP A 1247 -16.67 -26.01 -5.58
N PRO A 1248 -15.66 -25.37 -4.96
CA PRO A 1248 -14.45 -26.07 -4.59
C PRO A 1248 -14.72 -27.15 -3.54
N LEU A 1249 -13.81 -28.12 -3.41
CA LEU A 1249 -13.84 -29.10 -2.33
C LEU A 1249 -13.74 -28.43 -0.96
N PHE A 1250 -12.81 -27.48 -0.86
CA PHE A 1250 -12.65 -26.59 0.28
C PHE A 1250 -12.46 -25.16 -0.25
N PRO A 1251 -13.24 -24.17 0.23
CA PRO A 1251 -13.13 -22.81 -0.23
C PRO A 1251 -11.86 -22.12 0.29
N TYR A 1252 -11.50 -20.99 -0.32
CA TYR A 1252 -10.44 -20.12 0.19
C TYR A 1252 -10.73 -19.75 1.65
N GLY A 1253 -9.69 -19.73 2.48
CA GLY A 1253 -9.81 -19.39 3.89
C GLY A 1253 -10.43 -20.48 4.76
N TYR A 1254 -10.72 -21.67 4.21
CA TYR A 1254 -11.19 -22.81 5.00
C TYR A 1254 -10.07 -23.37 5.88
N GLY A 1255 -10.45 -23.87 7.06
CA GLY A 1255 -9.57 -24.48 8.04
C GLY A 1255 -10.27 -24.53 9.40
N LEU A 1256 -10.45 -25.73 9.94
CA LEU A 1256 -11.04 -25.96 11.26
C LEU A 1256 -10.20 -25.24 12.32
N GLN A 1257 -10.85 -24.59 13.27
CA GLN A 1257 -10.20 -23.80 14.33
C GLN A 1257 -10.27 -24.48 15.71
N ASN A 1258 -10.82 -25.68 15.75
CA ASN A 1258 -10.93 -26.50 16.94
C ASN A 1258 -10.90 -27.99 16.52
N PHE A 1259 -10.74 -28.87 17.51
CA PHE A 1259 -10.75 -30.30 17.28
C PHE A 1259 -12.16 -30.92 17.33
N ASN A 1260 -13.12 -30.22 17.94
CA ASN A 1260 -14.50 -30.67 18.06
C ASN A 1260 -15.40 -29.72 17.27
N PRO A 1261 -15.56 -29.92 15.95
CA PRO A 1261 -16.65 -29.25 15.26
C PRO A 1261 -17.96 -29.73 15.90
N SER A 1262 -18.77 -28.82 16.46
CA SER A 1262 -20.17 -29.19 16.70
C SER A 1262 -20.75 -29.65 15.36
N PRO A 1263 -21.53 -30.74 15.36
CA PRO A 1263 -21.98 -31.42 14.15
C PRO A 1263 -22.74 -30.51 13.18
#